data_AF-A0AAN7XAZ1-F1
#
_entry.id   AF-A0AAN7XAZ1-F1
#
_cell.length_a   1.000
_cell.length_b   1.000
_cell.length_c   1.000
_cell.angle_alpha   90.00
_cell.angle_beta   90.00
_cell.angle_gamma   90.00
#
_symmetry.space_group_name_H-M   'P 1'
#
loop_
_entity.id
_entity.type
_entity.pdbx_description
1 polymer ?
#
loop_
_entity_poly.entity_id
_entity_poly.type
_entity_poly.pdbx_seq_one_letter_code
_entity_poly.pdbx_strand_id
1 'polypeptide(L)'
;MTLLLFVHFLLLGLRVIDCTADTWRRCTDMLPLDLLSFVLERDTSKLVPGVHMKQAGGVRGIHFSSPHTSLSFPSSQLLVNCDLLPKQFSIVLTLKVTSSAPKRNEYIFSLTEPKKVEKAGVGEEEEENNKRDLLENRGVSGVEQHGQGEKERRVKSNKEPGRIILGLRLSNNRLHFILKGHGGVVDHWVFRGARLDDNQWHTMVLVIGSRHVRLTVDCNSPLEIVPSAPFPSDLNIQGARFHIGSRGRWKGLYSGLLRQLVLVPGLDATHYICPSSNPQLAVLSVPPLLSDLSVIGTEGDNHVTSYETEERVSVGSERPCSATLQGQMWFNPLSKGLYLCDGTLWITVLEDHKRLDYVSEHQVLPTSSETHDVEVFQIPGLGMMAAMAHRSASGSAVYLWNNEGFQLYQNISTYEALAWRHFSIGKKVYLVVSNSGGGPNKRKQPENDFSVIYKWSKRRKVFVRFQTLQTHCARDWEAFKINKQIYLAVANHRHGDKNHTIDSVIYRWNRLTKSFEVHQMLRTSGAYDWEFFTVGPYHFLVVANAFDGVTTSVDSVIYIWVNGSFQVFQTIKTFCATDWEMFQIGSRVFLVVANGHRLQGNGPSQYAINSTIYELDMIGQLFVRFQDIVTYSAVDWEFFSLGEEYFLVVANSFNGESYSLNSVLYRWQGYEGFVPIHWLPTIGCSDWEFFSSKGESYLIYSSAKAPLAKIFKLKTY
;
A
#
# COMPACT_ATOMS: atom_id res chain seq x y z
N MET A 1 1.03 -64.90 -1.92
CA MET A 1 0.04 -63.91 -1.42
C MET A 1 0.68 -62.52 -1.36
N THR A 2 1.08 -61.97 -2.52
CA THR A 2 1.74 -60.65 -2.61
C THR A 2 1.69 -60.17 -4.06
N LEU A 3 0.51 -60.23 -4.69
CA LEU A 3 0.28 -59.65 -6.02
C LEU A 3 -1.20 -59.27 -6.28
N LEU A 4 -1.99 -59.06 -5.22
CA LEU A 4 -3.41 -58.70 -5.32
C LEU A 4 -3.81 -57.46 -4.50
N LEU A 5 -2.86 -56.81 -3.83
CA LEU A 5 -3.10 -55.56 -3.10
C LEU A 5 -2.63 -54.30 -3.87
N PHE A 6 -1.96 -54.45 -5.02
CA PHE A 6 -1.49 -53.31 -5.81
C PHE A 6 -2.46 -52.86 -6.93
N VAL A 7 -3.54 -53.62 -7.19
CA VAL A 7 -4.53 -53.28 -8.22
C VAL A 7 -5.76 -52.55 -7.63
N HIS A 8 -5.97 -52.58 -6.31
CA HIS A 8 -7.05 -51.82 -5.66
C HIS A 8 -6.68 -50.38 -5.31
N PHE A 9 -5.40 -49.98 -5.38
CA PHE A 9 -4.98 -48.59 -5.20
C PHE A 9 -4.77 -47.82 -6.52
N LEU A 10 -4.81 -48.49 -7.68
CA LEU A 10 -4.68 -47.87 -9.00
C LEU A 10 -6.01 -47.63 -9.75
N LEU A 11 -7.15 -48.01 -9.16
CA LEU A 11 -8.50 -47.82 -9.74
C LEU A 11 -9.41 -46.86 -8.95
N LEU A 12 -8.90 -46.16 -7.93
CA LEU A 12 -9.60 -45.03 -7.29
C LEU A 12 -9.12 -43.65 -7.76
N GLY A 13 -8.28 -43.61 -8.79
CA GLY A 13 -7.63 -42.39 -9.29
C GLY A 13 -8.15 -41.83 -10.61
N LEU A 14 -9.28 -42.30 -11.16
CA LEU A 14 -9.86 -41.75 -12.39
C LEU A 14 -11.39 -41.74 -12.36
N ARG A 15 -11.95 -40.54 -12.56
CA ARG A 15 -13.36 -40.15 -12.75
C ARG A 15 -14.20 -39.90 -11.50
N VAL A 16 -13.99 -38.72 -10.92
CA VAL A 16 -15.04 -37.69 -10.97
C VAL A 16 -14.35 -36.39 -11.42
N ILE A 17 -14.49 -36.05 -12.71
CA ILE A 17 -14.47 -34.64 -13.11
C ILE A 17 -15.76 -34.12 -12.49
N ASP A 18 -15.66 -33.57 -11.29
CA ASP A 18 -16.78 -32.83 -10.74
C ASP A 18 -16.77 -31.53 -11.52
N CYS A 19 -17.74 -31.41 -12.43
CA CYS A 19 -18.10 -30.13 -13.01
C CYS A 19 -18.11 -29.10 -11.88
N THR A 20 -17.45 -27.98 -12.08
CA THR A 20 -17.48 -26.81 -11.20
C THR A 20 -18.91 -26.52 -10.76
N ALA A 21 -19.29 -27.03 -9.59
CA ALA A 21 -20.38 -26.44 -8.84
C ALA A 21 -19.79 -25.15 -8.28
N ASP A 22 -20.20 -24.02 -8.87
CA ASP A 22 -19.92 -22.68 -8.33
C ASP A 22 -20.35 -22.66 -6.86
N THR A 23 -19.40 -22.89 -5.94
CA THR A 23 -19.63 -22.69 -4.52
C THR A 23 -19.62 -21.19 -4.28
N TRP A 24 -20.81 -20.59 -4.29
CA TRP A 24 -20.98 -19.16 -4.03
C TRP A 24 -20.34 -18.80 -2.69
N ARG A 25 -19.37 -17.87 -2.72
CA ARG A 25 -18.61 -17.46 -1.52
C ARG A 25 -19.38 -16.42 -0.73
N ARG A 26 -19.49 -16.57 0.59
CA ARG A 26 -20.20 -15.62 1.45
C ARG A 26 -19.21 -14.69 2.15
N CYS A 27 -19.57 -13.42 2.24
CA CYS A 27 -18.86 -12.46 3.08
C CYS A 27 -18.92 -12.89 4.55
N THR A 28 -17.78 -13.12 5.19
CA THR A 28 -17.63 -13.36 6.64
C THR A 28 -16.53 -12.46 7.20
N ASP A 29 -16.67 -12.05 8.46
CA ASP A 29 -15.60 -11.41 9.27
C ASP A 29 -14.91 -10.20 8.65
N MET A 30 -15.66 -9.32 7.98
CA MET A 30 -15.14 -8.09 7.39
C MET A 30 -15.22 -6.91 8.36
N LEU A 31 -14.24 -6.00 8.26
CA LEU A 31 -14.24 -4.71 8.96
C LEU A 31 -15.45 -3.84 8.54
N PRO A 32 -15.85 -2.87 9.39
CA PRO A 32 -16.86 -1.86 9.01
C PRO A 32 -16.50 -1.16 7.70
N LEU A 33 -17.44 -1.15 6.75
CA LEU A 33 -17.26 -0.58 5.42
C LEU A 33 -17.92 0.79 5.34
N ASP A 34 -17.13 1.86 5.35
CA ASP A 34 -17.64 3.23 5.17
C ASP A 34 -17.99 3.49 3.69
N LEU A 35 -19.27 3.30 3.37
CA LEU A 35 -19.79 3.46 2.02
C LEU A 35 -19.78 4.92 1.57
N LEU A 36 -19.78 5.86 2.53
CA LEU A 36 -19.81 7.29 2.24
C LEU A 36 -18.41 7.80 1.93
N SER A 37 -17.41 7.46 2.74
CA SER A 37 -16.00 7.79 2.47
C SER A 37 -15.56 7.20 1.14
N PHE A 38 -15.96 5.96 0.85
CA PHE A 38 -15.63 5.29 -0.41
C PHE A 38 -16.11 6.03 -1.68
N VAL A 39 -17.17 6.84 -1.61
CA VAL A 39 -17.62 7.65 -2.76
C VAL A 39 -17.12 9.08 -2.73
N LEU A 40 -16.85 9.63 -1.55
CA LEU A 40 -16.41 11.02 -1.40
C LEU A 40 -14.88 11.19 -1.55
N GLU A 41 -14.10 10.13 -1.34
CA GLU A 41 -12.63 10.20 -1.27
C GLU A 41 -11.92 9.49 -2.42
N ARG A 42 -12.66 9.13 -3.48
CA ARG A 42 -12.06 8.60 -4.72
C ARG A 42 -11.12 9.57 -5.42
N ASP A 43 -11.40 10.86 -5.27
CA ASP A 43 -10.61 11.96 -5.82
C ASP A 43 -10.66 13.11 -4.82
N THR A 44 -9.70 13.15 -3.91
CA THR A 44 -9.59 14.19 -2.88
C THR A 44 -9.32 15.59 -3.46
N SER A 45 -8.94 15.67 -4.75
CA SER A 45 -8.64 16.93 -5.44
C SER A 45 -9.89 17.70 -5.89
N LYS A 46 -11.08 17.05 -5.92
CA LYS A 46 -12.33 17.64 -6.43
C LYS A 46 -13.55 17.20 -5.62
N LEU A 47 -14.43 18.15 -5.30
CA LEU A 47 -15.76 17.84 -4.76
C LEU A 47 -16.55 16.99 -5.75
N VAL A 48 -17.06 15.84 -5.28
CA VAL A 48 -17.85 14.91 -6.08
C VAL A 48 -19.00 15.65 -6.79
N PRO A 49 -19.10 15.58 -8.13
CA PRO A 49 -20.17 16.27 -8.84
C PRO A 49 -21.55 15.84 -8.34
N GLY A 50 -22.43 16.81 -8.12
CA GLY A 50 -23.77 16.54 -7.57
C GLY A 50 -23.83 16.42 -6.05
N VAL A 51 -22.72 16.67 -5.34
CA VAL A 51 -22.64 16.69 -3.87
C VAL A 51 -22.22 18.08 -3.40
N HIS A 52 -22.89 18.60 -2.37
CA HIS A 52 -22.50 19.83 -1.69
C HIS A 52 -22.33 19.59 -0.21
N MET A 53 -21.23 20.05 0.36
CA MET A 53 -21.08 20.10 1.80
C MET A 53 -21.95 21.23 2.37
N LYS A 54 -22.68 20.93 3.44
CA LYS A 54 -23.48 21.89 4.19
C LYS A 54 -23.26 21.68 5.69
N GLN A 55 -23.35 22.76 6.44
CA GLN A 55 -23.26 22.72 7.90
C GLN A 55 -24.65 22.97 8.50
N ALA A 56 -25.03 22.20 9.51
CA ALA A 56 -26.28 22.39 10.24
C ALA A 56 -26.03 22.09 11.72
N GLY A 57 -26.29 23.08 12.60
CA GLY A 57 -26.03 22.93 14.04
C GLY A 57 -24.56 22.69 14.37
N GLY A 58 -23.64 23.40 13.71
CA GLY A 58 -22.18 23.24 13.91
C GLY A 58 -21.57 22.01 13.23
N VAL A 59 -22.40 21.05 12.80
CA VAL A 59 -21.94 19.77 12.24
C VAL A 59 -21.98 19.76 10.71
N ARG A 60 -20.92 19.25 10.08
CA ARG A 60 -20.83 19.12 8.62
C ARG A 60 -21.54 17.86 8.11
N GLY A 61 -22.20 17.97 6.97
CA GLY A 61 -22.78 16.85 6.24
C GLY A 61 -22.83 17.13 4.75
N ILE A 62 -23.18 16.12 3.97
CA ILE A 62 -23.35 16.26 2.54
C ILE A 62 -24.83 16.31 2.15
N HIS A 63 -25.12 17.15 1.15
CA HIS A 63 -26.40 17.27 0.48
C HIS A 63 -26.23 16.89 -0.99
N PHE A 64 -27.11 16.03 -1.49
CA PHE A 64 -27.09 15.62 -2.90
C PHE A 64 -27.93 16.59 -3.75
N SER A 65 -27.31 17.30 -4.70
CA SER A 65 -28.02 18.20 -5.64
C SER A 65 -28.44 17.50 -6.92
N SER A 66 -27.70 16.49 -7.36
CA SER A 66 -28.10 15.66 -8.50
C SER A 66 -27.51 14.25 -8.39
N PRO A 67 -28.18 13.22 -8.95
CA PRO A 67 -27.59 11.90 -9.07
C PRO A 67 -26.34 11.95 -9.95
N HIS A 68 -25.25 11.30 -9.53
CA HIS A 68 -24.02 11.24 -10.30
C HIS A 68 -23.43 9.83 -10.31
N THR A 69 -22.70 9.46 -11.38
CA THR A 69 -22.09 8.12 -11.49
C THR A 69 -21.01 7.88 -10.45
N SER A 70 -20.36 8.95 -9.95
CA SER A 70 -19.36 8.88 -8.88
C SER A 70 -19.93 8.42 -7.53
N LEU A 71 -21.23 8.64 -7.30
CA LEU A 71 -21.97 8.15 -6.13
C LEU A 71 -22.42 6.69 -6.28
N SER A 72 -21.83 5.96 -7.24
CA SER A 72 -22.11 4.56 -7.49
C SER A 72 -20.84 3.76 -7.72
N PHE A 73 -20.85 2.52 -7.22
CA PHE A 73 -19.73 1.62 -7.35
C PHE A 73 -20.15 0.14 -7.36
N PRO A 74 -19.40 -0.74 -8.04
CA PRO A 74 -19.61 -2.19 -7.95
C PRO A 74 -19.48 -2.68 -6.51
N SER A 75 -20.35 -3.60 -6.08
CA SER A 75 -20.23 -4.30 -4.80
C SER A 75 -18.87 -4.96 -4.63
N SER A 76 -18.31 -5.51 -5.72
CA SER A 76 -17.02 -6.19 -5.75
C SER A 76 -15.81 -5.31 -5.38
N GLN A 77 -15.97 -3.98 -5.30
CA GLN A 77 -14.88 -3.10 -4.85
C GLN A 77 -14.75 -3.03 -3.32
N LEU A 78 -15.82 -3.31 -2.56
CA LEU A 78 -15.79 -3.35 -1.09
C LEU A 78 -15.99 -4.76 -0.54
N LEU A 79 -16.73 -5.59 -1.26
CA LEU A 79 -17.07 -6.96 -0.90
C LEU A 79 -16.28 -7.92 -1.81
N VAL A 80 -14.95 -7.90 -1.67
CA VAL A 80 -14.02 -8.63 -2.55
C VAL A 80 -14.12 -10.14 -2.31
N ASN A 81 -14.02 -10.95 -3.37
CA ASN A 81 -14.03 -12.42 -3.32
C ASN A 81 -15.28 -13.07 -2.71
N CYS A 82 -16.42 -12.36 -2.73
CA CYS A 82 -17.68 -12.84 -2.19
C CYS A 82 -18.85 -12.61 -3.16
N ASP A 83 -19.68 -13.64 -3.32
CA ASP A 83 -20.88 -13.63 -4.15
C ASP A 83 -22.16 -13.40 -3.33
N LEU A 84 -22.10 -13.63 -2.01
CA LEU A 84 -23.24 -13.55 -1.10
C LEU A 84 -23.01 -12.57 0.06
N LEU A 85 -24.00 -11.70 0.32
CA LEU A 85 -24.02 -10.82 1.50
C LEU A 85 -24.06 -11.65 2.81
N PRO A 86 -23.50 -11.17 3.94
CA PRO A 86 -23.57 -11.90 5.22
C PRO A 86 -25.02 -12.17 5.67
N LYS A 87 -25.22 -13.28 6.39
CA LYS A 87 -26.52 -13.64 6.99
C LYS A 87 -26.97 -12.67 8.09
N GLN A 88 -26.02 -11.97 8.71
CA GLN A 88 -26.24 -10.98 9.74
C GLN A 88 -25.35 -9.79 9.45
N PHE A 89 -25.88 -8.58 9.56
CA PHE A 89 -25.12 -7.35 9.36
C PHE A 89 -25.85 -6.17 10.01
N SER A 90 -25.12 -5.09 10.25
CA SER A 90 -25.69 -3.82 10.71
C SER A 90 -25.42 -2.70 9.72
N ILE A 91 -26.27 -1.68 9.73
CA ILE A 91 -26.06 -0.42 9.00
C ILE A 91 -26.07 0.70 10.02
N VAL A 92 -24.97 1.45 10.09
CA VAL A 92 -24.83 2.62 10.96
C VAL A 92 -24.92 3.88 10.11
N LEU A 93 -25.74 4.84 10.56
CA LEU A 93 -26.15 5.97 9.74
C LEU A 93 -26.38 7.21 10.57
N THR A 94 -25.74 8.32 10.22
CA THR A 94 -26.00 9.64 10.81
C THR A 94 -26.52 10.58 9.74
N LEU A 95 -27.73 11.09 9.95
CA LEU A 95 -28.41 11.93 8.97
C LEU A 95 -29.30 13.00 9.61
N LYS A 96 -29.68 13.98 8.80
CA LYS A 96 -30.67 15.00 9.12
C LYS A 96 -31.77 15.00 8.07
N VAL A 97 -33.02 14.78 8.47
CA VAL A 97 -34.16 14.80 7.53
C VAL A 97 -34.79 16.20 7.55
N THR A 98 -34.82 16.84 6.39
CA THR A 98 -35.52 18.12 6.18
C THR A 98 -37.04 17.93 6.20
N SER A 99 -37.79 18.82 6.85
CA SER A 99 -39.26 18.70 7.00
C SER A 99 -40.10 19.26 5.83
N SER A 100 -39.47 19.66 4.72
CA SER A 100 -40.18 20.15 3.54
C SER A 100 -41.00 19.04 2.83
N ALA A 101 -41.95 19.45 1.99
CA ALA A 101 -42.95 18.69 1.21
C ALA A 101 -42.90 17.15 1.26
N PRO A 102 -44.06 16.43 1.36
CA PRO A 102 -44.12 15.00 1.63
C PRO A 102 -43.14 14.18 0.76
N LYS A 103 -42.13 13.61 1.43
CA LYS A 103 -41.01 12.90 0.79
C LYS A 103 -41.52 11.66 0.07
N ARG A 104 -41.61 11.73 -1.25
CA ARG A 104 -42.03 10.61 -2.11
C ARG A 104 -40.81 9.77 -2.49
N ASN A 105 -40.55 8.72 -1.71
CA ASN A 105 -39.61 7.64 -2.04
C ASN A 105 -38.14 8.07 -2.23
N GLU A 106 -37.55 8.69 -1.22
CA GLU A 106 -36.13 9.05 -1.19
C GLU A 106 -35.28 7.88 -0.71
N TYR A 107 -34.15 7.61 -1.35
CA TYR A 107 -33.24 6.52 -1.00
C TYR A 107 -31.97 7.07 -0.37
N ILE A 108 -31.66 6.60 0.84
CA ILE A 108 -30.41 6.93 1.52
C ILE A 108 -29.27 6.16 0.87
N PHE A 109 -29.50 4.88 0.57
CA PHE A 109 -28.67 4.10 -0.34
C PHE A 109 -29.48 2.96 -0.96
N SER A 110 -28.97 2.38 -2.04
CA SER A 110 -29.48 1.14 -2.63
C SER A 110 -28.38 0.29 -3.24
N LEU A 111 -28.59 -1.02 -3.26
CA LEU A 111 -27.82 -2.03 -3.97
C LEU A 111 -28.72 -2.60 -5.06
N THR A 112 -28.29 -2.52 -6.32
CA THR A 112 -29.09 -2.95 -7.48
C THR A 112 -28.37 -3.98 -8.33
N GLU A 113 -29.14 -4.89 -8.94
CA GLU A 113 -28.65 -5.92 -9.87
C GLU A 113 -27.98 -5.32 -11.12
N PRO A 114 -27.04 -6.07 -11.75
CA PRO A 114 -26.46 -5.70 -13.04
C PRO A 114 -27.54 -5.61 -14.14
N LYS A 115 -27.36 -4.67 -15.07
CA LYS A 115 -28.26 -4.55 -16.24
C LYS A 115 -27.98 -5.70 -17.20
N LYS A 116 -28.97 -6.54 -17.51
CA LYS A 116 -28.88 -7.46 -18.65
C LYS A 116 -28.84 -6.62 -19.94
N VAL A 117 -27.75 -6.72 -20.69
CA VAL A 117 -27.69 -6.27 -22.08
C VAL A 117 -28.32 -7.40 -22.89
N GLU A 118 -29.52 -7.18 -23.43
CA GLU A 118 -30.02 -8.08 -24.47
C GLU A 118 -29.05 -7.98 -25.65
N LYS A 119 -28.31 -9.06 -25.91
CA LYS A 119 -27.53 -9.21 -27.14
C LYS A 119 -28.56 -9.24 -28.28
N ALA A 120 -28.53 -8.22 -29.13
CA ALA A 120 -29.14 -8.33 -30.46
C ALA A 120 -28.51 -9.56 -31.13
N GLY A 121 -29.33 -10.56 -31.44
CA GLY A 121 -28.90 -11.79 -32.05
C GLY A 121 -28.24 -11.51 -33.39
N VAL A 122 -27.05 -12.10 -33.58
CA VAL A 122 -26.51 -12.37 -34.91
C VAL A 122 -27.42 -13.47 -35.48
N GLY A 123 -28.31 -13.06 -36.40
CA GLY A 123 -29.15 -13.95 -37.18
C GLY A 123 -28.44 -14.27 -38.49
N GLU A 124 -28.43 -15.57 -38.79
CA GLU A 124 -27.81 -16.24 -39.92
C GLU A 124 -28.26 -15.73 -41.29
N GLU A 125 -27.40 -16.00 -42.28
CA GLU A 125 -27.60 -15.79 -43.71
C GLU A 125 -28.84 -16.54 -44.23
N GLU A 126 -29.68 -15.86 -45.03
CA GLU A 126 -30.48 -16.49 -46.07
C GLU A 126 -30.44 -15.61 -47.35
N GLU A 127 -30.04 -16.25 -48.46
CA GLU A 127 -30.12 -15.75 -49.83
C GLU A 127 -31.60 -15.65 -50.28
N GLU A 128 -31.98 -14.60 -51.01
CA GLU A 128 -32.33 -14.65 -52.44
C GLU A 128 -33.12 -13.42 -52.95
N ASN A 129 -32.69 -12.99 -54.14
CA ASN A 129 -33.45 -12.51 -55.30
C ASN A 129 -34.15 -11.12 -55.35
N ASN A 130 -33.59 -10.32 -56.27
CA ASN A 130 -34.24 -9.62 -57.40
C ASN A 130 -35.36 -8.59 -57.13
N LYS A 131 -35.09 -7.31 -57.44
CA LYS A 131 -35.52 -6.68 -58.71
C LYS A 131 -35.00 -5.25 -58.88
N ARG A 132 -34.65 -4.96 -60.14
CA ARG A 132 -34.33 -3.66 -60.74
C ARG A 132 -35.58 -2.77 -60.82
N ASP A 133 -35.36 -1.45 -60.77
CA ASP A 133 -35.80 -0.44 -61.77
C ASP A 133 -35.54 0.97 -61.21
N LEU A 134 -34.61 1.73 -61.80
CA LEU A 134 -34.83 2.76 -62.82
C LEU A 134 -35.66 3.97 -62.34
N LEU A 135 -35.02 5.14 -62.21
CA LEU A 135 -35.26 6.28 -63.10
C LEU A 135 -34.37 7.49 -62.74
N GLU A 136 -33.72 7.99 -63.78
CA GLU A 136 -33.04 9.28 -63.90
C GLU A 136 -34.02 10.45 -63.70
N ASN A 137 -33.56 11.61 -63.19
CA ASN A 137 -33.18 12.74 -64.05
C ASN A 137 -32.95 14.06 -63.28
N ARG A 138 -31.88 14.75 -63.72
CA ARG A 138 -31.73 16.20 -63.96
C ARG A 138 -31.84 17.20 -62.81
N GLY A 139 -30.83 18.09 -62.78
CA GLY A 139 -31.09 19.51 -62.55
C GLY A 139 -29.92 20.28 -61.94
N VAL A 140 -29.13 20.94 -62.80
CA VAL A 140 -28.03 21.85 -62.49
C VAL A 140 -28.52 23.14 -61.83
N SER A 141 -27.78 23.66 -60.84
CA SER A 141 -27.26 25.06 -60.74
C SER A 141 -27.18 25.58 -59.30
N GLY A 142 -26.17 26.41 -59.02
CA GLY A 142 -26.23 27.42 -57.96
C GLY A 142 -25.18 27.31 -56.85
N VAL A 143 -24.17 28.16 -56.94
CA VAL A 143 -23.19 28.49 -55.90
C VAL A 143 -23.87 29.32 -54.80
N GLU A 144 -23.57 29.09 -53.52
CA GLU A 144 -23.16 30.09 -52.52
C GLU A 144 -23.00 29.52 -51.09
N GLN A 145 -22.06 30.12 -50.36
CA GLN A 145 -21.63 29.81 -48.99
C GLN A 145 -22.65 30.29 -47.94
N HIS A 146 -22.89 29.50 -46.89
CA HIS A 146 -22.63 29.88 -45.49
C HIS A 146 -23.06 28.76 -44.53
N GLY A 147 -22.24 28.54 -43.50
CA GLY A 147 -22.41 27.45 -42.53
C GLY A 147 -23.56 27.62 -41.54
N GLN A 148 -23.97 26.49 -40.96
CA GLN A 148 -24.62 26.40 -39.65
C GLN A 148 -24.56 24.95 -39.14
N GLY A 149 -24.34 24.82 -37.83
CA GLY A 149 -23.92 23.60 -37.17
C GLY A 149 -24.95 22.47 -37.14
N GLU A 150 -24.42 21.24 -37.12
CA GLU A 150 -25.19 20.04 -36.86
C GLU A 150 -25.55 19.94 -35.37
N LYS A 151 -26.85 20.06 -35.11
CA LYS A 151 -27.50 19.58 -33.89
C LYS A 151 -27.47 18.05 -33.88
N GLU A 152 -26.59 17.46 -33.09
CA GLU A 152 -26.76 16.06 -32.67
C GLU A 152 -28.03 15.92 -31.82
N ARG A 153 -29.05 15.26 -32.40
CA ARG A 153 -30.22 14.78 -31.69
C ARG A 153 -29.80 13.71 -30.67
N ARG A 154 -29.70 14.09 -29.39
CA ARG A 154 -29.65 13.14 -28.27
C ARG A 154 -30.94 12.31 -28.23
N VAL A 155 -30.85 11.05 -28.66
CA VAL A 155 -31.85 10.03 -28.37
C VAL A 155 -31.84 9.76 -26.86
N LYS A 156 -32.84 10.29 -26.14
CA LYS A 156 -33.12 9.89 -24.75
C LYS A 156 -33.74 8.49 -24.76
N SER A 157 -32.92 7.44 -24.61
CA SER A 157 -33.45 6.12 -24.26
C SER A 157 -34.03 6.18 -22.84
N ASN A 158 -35.35 6.09 -22.70
CA ASN A 158 -36.00 5.82 -21.41
C ASN A 158 -35.58 4.41 -20.95
N LYS A 159 -34.47 4.31 -20.21
CA LYS A 159 -33.94 3.05 -19.67
C LYS A 159 -34.66 2.69 -18.37
N GLU A 160 -35.22 1.49 -18.29
CA GLU A 160 -35.80 0.96 -17.06
C GLU A 160 -34.76 0.89 -15.92
N PRO A 161 -35.14 1.20 -14.67
CA PRO A 161 -34.23 1.16 -13.53
C PRO A 161 -33.93 -0.29 -13.12
N GLY A 162 -32.66 -0.57 -12.78
CA GLY A 162 -32.23 -1.88 -12.24
C GLY A 162 -33.03 -2.29 -11.00
N ARG A 163 -33.19 -3.61 -10.83
CA ARG A 163 -33.94 -4.23 -9.72
C ARG A 163 -33.16 -4.04 -8.41
N ILE A 164 -33.83 -3.64 -7.33
CA ILE A 164 -33.21 -3.45 -6.00
C ILE A 164 -33.03 -4.82 -5.34
N ILE A 165 -31.83 -5.05 -4.82
CA ILE A 165 -31.45 -6.19 -3.96
C ILE A 165 -31.59 -5.79 -2.48
N LEU A 166 -31.03 -4.63 -2.12
CA LEU A 166 -31.06 -4.07 -0.77
C LEU A 166 -31.29 -2.56 -0.86
N GLY A 167 -32.10 -1.97 0.01
CA GLY A 167 -32.25 -0.51 0.02
C GLY A 167 -32.86 0.04 1.29
N LEU A 168 -32.39 1.22 1.67
CA LEU A 168 -32.93 1.99 2.78
C LEU A 168 -33.58 3.27 2.25
N ARG A 169 -34.89 3.38 2.47
CA ARG A 169 -35.74 4.40 1.83
C ARG A 169 -36.58 5.15 2.85
N LEU A 170 -36.65 6.48 2.73
CA LEU A 170 -37.57 7.33 3.47
C LEU A 170 -38.79 7.65 2.60
N SER A 171 -39.99 7.40 3.16
CA SER A 171 -41.25 7.71 2.47
C SER A 171 -42.36 8.00 3.48
N ASN A 172 -43.03 9.15 3.35
CA ASN A 172 -44.04 9.63 4.30
C ASN A 172 -43.57 9.55 5.77
N ASN A 173 -42.36 10.04 6.04
CA ASN A 173 -41.70 10.06 7.36
C ASN A 173 -41.58 8.68 8.03
N ARG A 174 -41.55 7.62 7.21
CA ARG A 174 -41.29 6.24 7.64
C ARG A 174 -40.01 5.75 7.01
N LEU A 175 -39.21 5.07 7.81
CA LEU A 175 -38.02 4.36 7.34
C LEU A 175 -38.44 2.99 6.82
N HIS A 176 -38.13 2.75 5.56
CA HIS A 176 -38.42 1.52 4.85
C HIS A 176 -37.11 0.78 4.58
N PHE A 177 -37.03 -0.45 5.06
CA PHE A 177 -35.97 -1.38 4.70
C PHE A 177 -36.52 -2.36 3.67
N ILE A 178 -35.83 -2.48 2.54
CA ILE A 178 -36.26 -3.29 1.39
C ILE A 178 -35.17 -4.32 1.11
N LEU A 179 -35.56 -5.58 1.02
CA LEU A 179 -34.71 -6.68 0.60
C LEU A 179 -35.41 -7.50 -0.48
N LYS A 180 -34.66 -7.97 -1.47
CA LYS A 180 -35.17 -8.85 -2.52
C LYS A 180 -34.28 -10.06 -2.72
N GLY A 181 -34.81 -11.24 -2.43
CA GLY A 181 -34.13 -12.52 -2.66
C GLY A 181 -34.21 -13.02 -4.11
N HIS A 182 -33.47 -14.09 -4.42
CA HIS A 182 -33.36 -14.68 -5.75
C HIS A 182 -34.70 -15.19 -6.33
N GLY A 183 -35.65 -15.60 -5.46
CA GLY A 183 -37.01 -16.00 -5.84
C GLY A 183 -37.96 -14.85 -6.19
N GLY A 184 -37.51 -13.59 -6.11
CA GLY A 184 -38.27 -12.41 -6.49
C GLY A 184 -39.27 -11.88 -5.45
N VAL A 185 -39.42 -12.58 -4.32
CA VAL A 185 -40.12 -12.09 -3.12
C VAL A 185 -39.40 -10.85 -2.59
N VAL A 186 -40.15 -9.78 -2.37
CA VAL A 186 -39.66 -8.51 -1.81
C VAL A 186 -40.10 -8.45 -0.36
N ASP A 187 -39.17 -8.56 0.56
CA ASP A 187 -39.43 -8.28 1.96
C ASP A 187 -39.33 -6.77 2.21
N HIS A 188 -40.37 -6.24 2.85
CA HIS A 188 -40.53 -4.81 3.05
C HIS A 188 -40.94 -4.53 4.50
N TRP A 189 -40.03 -3.91 5.25
CA TRP A 189 -40.27 -3.55 6.64
C TRP A 189 -40.39 -2.04 6.80
N VAL A 190 -41.31 -1.61 7.67
CA VAL A 190 -41.65 -0.20 7.85
C VAL A 190 -41.59 0.16 9.33
N PHE A 191 -40.65 1.02 9.69
CA PHE A 191 -40.53 1.56 11.04
C PHE A 191 -41.38 2.83 11.16
N ARG A 192 -42.47 2.75 11.94
CA ARG A 192 -43.46 3.84 12.09
C ARG A 192 -43.15 4.82 13.23
N GLY A 193 -42.08 4.60 13.99
CA GLY A 193 -41.76 5.35 15.22
C GLY A 193 -40.36 5.94 15.28
N ALA A 194 -39.64 6.04 14.14
CA ALA A 194 -38.24 6.50 14.13
C ALA A 194 -38.07 8.00 14.40
N ARG A 195 -39.13 8.82 14.24
CA ARG A 195 -39.17 10.28 14.52
C ARG A 195 -37.97 11.07 13.97
N LEU A 196 -37.58 10.80 12.73
CA LEU A 196 -36.37 11.38 12.11
C LEU A 196 -36.60 12.78 11.48
N ASP A 197 -37.86 13.22 11.37
CA ASP A 197 -38.34 14.37 10.60
C ASP A 197 -38.46 15.67 11.41
N ASP A 198 -37.76 15.77 12.54
CA ASP A 198 -37.75 16.93 13.43
C ASP A 198 -36.73 18.02 13.02
N ASN A 199 -36.07 17.82 11.87
CA ASN A 199 -34.98 18.66 11.39
C ASN A 199 -33.82 18.75 12.39
N GLN A 200 -33.48 17.67 13.10
CA GLN A 200 -32.27 17.46 13.91
C GLN A 200 -31.39 16.35 13.32
N TRP A 201 -30.17 16.23 13.87
CA TRP A 201 -29.29 15.10 13.54
C TRP A 201 -29.73 13.88 14.34
N HIS A 202 -29.73 12.72 13.69
CA HIS A 202 -29.97 11.44 14.34
C HIS A 202 -28.91 10.44 13.90
N THR A 203 -28.43 9.63 14.85
CA THR A 203 -27.63 8.44 14.56
C THR A 203 -28.47 7.21 14.80
N MET A 204 -28.51 6.31 13.82
CA MET A 204 -29.24 5.06 13.91
C MET A 204 -28.40 3.85 13.55
N VAL A 205 -28.70 2.74 14.24
CA VAL A 205 -28.15 1.41 13.98
C VAL A 205 -29.29 0.50 13.59
N LEU A 206 -29.27 0.02 12.36
CA LEU A 206 -30.20 -0.99 11.86
C LEU A 206 -29.50 -2.35 11.85
N VAL A 207 -29.89 -3.26 12.72
CA VAL A 207 -29.35 -4.61 12.85
C VAL A 207 -30.27 -5.59 12.12
N ILE A 208 -29.69 -6.39 11.24
CA ILE A 208 -30.38 -7.43 10.49
C ILE A 208 -29.89 -8.77 11.01
N GLY A 209 -30.75 -9.48 11.74
CA GLY A 209 -30.54 -10.84 12.19
C GLY A 209 -31.36 -11.86 11.37
N SER A 210 -31.20 -13.15 11.68
CA SER A 210 -31.92 -14.22 10.98
C SER A 210 -33.43 -14.20 11.23
N ARG A 211 -33.89 -13.68 12.38
CA ARG A 211 -35.30 -13.65 12.82
C ARG A 211 -35.73 -12.34 13.49
N HIS A 212 -34.89 -11.32 13.44
CA HIS A 212 -35.22 -10.02 14.01
C HIS A 212 -34.54 -8.93 13.17
N VAL A 213 -35.25 -7.81 12.99
CA VAL A 213 -34.70 -6.58 12.45
C VAL A 213 -34.89 -5.52 13.50
N ARG A 214 -33.79 -4.95 14.00
CA ARG A 214 -33.79 -4.02 15.13
C ARG A 214 -33.28 -2.67 14.69
N LEU A 215 -34.04 -1.61 14.96
CA LEU A 215 -33.65 -0.23 14.70
C LEU A 215 -33.48 0.52 16.02
N THR A 216 -32.26 0.92 16.31
CA THR A 216 -31.92 1.79 17.45
C THR A 216 -31.67 3.20 16.92
N VAL A 217 -32.33 4.21 17.47
CA VAL A 217 -32.13 5.63 17.09
C VAL A 217 -31.71 6.41 18.32
N ASP A 218 -30.60 7.13 18.24
CA ASP A 218 -30.03 7.98 19.30
C ASP A 218 -29.90 7.22 20.65
N CYS A 219 -29.47 5.96 20.58
CA CYS A 219 -29.34 5.06 21.74
C CYS A 219 -30.60 4.89 22.60
N ASN A 220 -31.78 5.19 22.05
CA ASN A 220 -33.07 4.91 22.69
C ASN A 220 -33.43 3.42 22.62
N SER A 221 -34.51 3.03 23.31
CA SER A 221 -35.03 1.66 23.25
C SER A 221 -35.30 1.24 21.79
N PRO A 222 -34.81 0.06 21.38
CA PRO A 222 -34.86 -0.35 19.99
C PRO A 222 -36.29 -0.66 19.51
N LEU A 223 -36.58 -0.30 18.27
CA LEU A 223 -37.76 -0.76 17.53
C LEU A 223 -37.44 -2.10 16.88
N GLU A 224 -38.04 -3.18 17.37
CA GLU A 224 -37.81 -4.53 16.87
C GLU A 224 -38.99 -5.04 16.04
N ILE A 225 -38.68 -5.63 14.89
CA ILE A 225 -39.63 -6.33 14.03
C ILE A 225 -39.18 -7.78 13.93
N VAL A 226 -40.07 -8.72 14.25
CA VAL A 226 -39.86 -10.16 14.08
C VAL A 226 -40.49 -10.57 12.74
N PRO A 227 -39.71 -10.90 11.70
CA PRO A 227 -40.25 -11.33 10.42
C PRO A 227 -40.97 -12.68 10.52
N SER A 228 -41.99 -12.89 9.69
CA SER A 228 -42.76 -14.15 9.63
C SER A 228 -41.95 -15.32 9.04
N ALA A 229 -40.91 -15.04 8.26
CA ALA A 229 -39.97 -16.01 7.70
C ALA A 229 -38.52 -15.56 7.99
N PRO A 230 -37.56 -16.49 8.15
CA PRO A 230 -36.17 -16.13 8.38
C PRO A 230 -35.56 -15.39 7.18
N PHE A 231 -34.61 -14.51 7.45
CA PHE A 231 -33.95 -13.68 6.44
C PHE A 231 -33.28 -14.55 5.35
N PRO A 232 -33.40 -14.22 4.05
CA PRO A 232 -32.80 -14.98 2.96
C PRO A 232 -31.29 -15.12 3.13
N SER A 233 -30.77 -16.36 3.08
CA SER A 233 -29.35 -16.66 3.32
C SER A 233 -28.45 -16.59 2.08
N ASP A 234 -29.03 -16.25 0.93
CA ASP A 234 -28.51 -16.40 -0.42
C ASP A 234 -28.61 -15.10 -1.24
N LEU A 235 -28.45 -13.94 -0.59
CA LEU A 235 -28.50 -12.65 -1.26
C LEU A 235 -27.29 -12.47 -2.20
N ASN A 236 -27.48 -12.80 -3.47
CA ASN A 236 -26.46 -12.67 -4.51
C ASN A 236 -26.16 -11.18 -4.78
N ILE A 237 -24.89 -10.82 -4.63
CA ILE A 237 -24.37 -9.47 -4.87
C ILE A 237 -23.39 -9.42 -6.05
N GLN A 238 -23.24 -10.51 -6.80
CA GLN A 238 -22.36 -10.61 -7.96
C GLN A 238 -22.82 -9.64 -9.06
N GLY A 239 -21.91 -8.77 -9.49
CA GLY A 239 -22.21 -7.71 -10.46
C GLY A 239 -23.16 -6.62 -9.95
N ALA A 240 -23.55 -6.65 -8.67
CA ALA A 240 -24.41 -5.64 -8.08
C ALA A 240 -23.67 -4.30 -7.94
N ARG A 241 -24.43 -3.21 -7.78
CA ARG A 241 -23.89 -1.86 -7.62
C ARG A 241 -24.55 -1.12 -6.48
N PHE A 242 -23.71 -0.54 -5.62
CA PHE A 242 -24.15 0.45 -4.65
C PHE A 242 -24.44 1.79 -5.33
N HIS A 243 -25.44 2.48 -4.79
CA HIS A 243 -25.87 3.82 -5.15
C HIS A 243 -26.14 4.59 -3.86
N ILE A 244 -25.36 5.64 -3.60
CA ILE A 244 -25.46 6.48 -2.40
C ILE A 244 -26.38 7.66 -2.69
N GLY A 245 -27.27 7.96 -1.75
CA GLY A 245 -28.25 9.04 -1.83
C GLY A 245 -29.31 8.88 -2.92
N SER A 246 -29.42 7.72 -3.58
CA SER A 246 -30.35 7.53 -4.70
C SER A 246 -30.66 6.05 -5.01
N ARG A 247 -31.64 5.83 -5.88
CA ARG A 247 -31.91 4.53 -6.54
C ARG A 247 -31.46 4.60 -8.00
N GLY A 248 -30.23 4.18 -8.27
CA GLY A 248 -29.69 4.22 -9.62
C GLY A 248 -29.41 5.65 -10.12
N ARG A 249 -29.39 5.86 -11.45
CA ARG A 249 -28.93 7.12 -12.04
C ARG A 249 -29.92 8.30 -11.98
N TRP A 250 -31.22 8.11 -11.67
CA TRP A 250 -32.21 9.17 -11.96
C TRP A 250 -33.47 9.24 -11.06
N LYS A 251 -33.63 8.44 -10.00
CA LYS A 251 -34.86 8.44 -9.17
C LYS A 251 -34.57 8.35 -7.67
N GLY A 252 -35.38 9.05 -6.88
CA GLY A 252 -35.41 8.95 -5.41
C GLY A 252 -34.18 9.52 -4.71
N LEU A 253 -33.69 10.69 -5.15
CA LEU A 253 -32.56 11.39 -4.53
C LEU A 253 -32.90 11.78 -3.08
N TYR A 254 -32.00 11.54 -2.15
CA TYR A 254 -32.15 11.95 -0.76
C TYR A 254 -31.93 13.46 -0.60
N SER A 255 -32.90 14.14 0.01
CA SER A 255 -32.93 15.61 0.12
C SER A 255 -32.36 16.16 1.43
N GLY A 256 -32.07 15.28 2.40
CA GLY A 256 -31.51 15.67 3.70
C GLY A 256 -29.99 15.86 3.69
N LEU A 257 -29.42 15.90 4.88
CA LEU A 257 -27.96 15.81 5.06
C LEU A 257 -27.57 14.40 5.48
N LEU A 258 -26.47 13.91 4.94
CA LEU A 258 -25.86 12.63 5.29
C LEU A 258 -24.45 12.87 5.82
N ARG A 259 -24.10 12.25 6.95
CA ARG A 259 -22.79 12.41 7.60
C ARG A 259 -22.02 11.10 7.72
N GLN A 260 -22.73 9.99 7.94
CA GLN A 260 -22.15 8.67 8.17
C GLN A 260 -23.04 7.63 7.49
N LEU A 261 -22.44 6.69 6.77
CA LEU A 261 -23.14 5.52 6.23
C LEU A 261 -22.16 4.33 6.17
N VAL A 262 -22.24 3.45 7.16
CA VAL A 262 -21.32 2.33 7.34
C VAL A 262 -22.09 1.02 7.31
N LEU A 263 -21.65 0.06 6.50
CA LEU A 263 -22.12 -1.32 6.53
C LEU A 263 -21.19 -2.14 7.41
N VAL A 264 -21.73 -2.85 8.40
CA VAL A 264 -20.97 -3.68 9.35
C VAL A 264 -21.35 -5.15 9.17
N PRO A 265 -20.55 -5.92 8.43
CA PRO A 265 -20.76 -7.35 8.21
C PRO A 265 -20.67 -8.16 9.52
N GLY A 266 -21.60 -9.09 9.76
CA GLY A 266 -21.47 -10.12 10.79
C GLY A 266 -21.60 -9.66 12.25
N LEU A 267 -21.83 -8.37 12.52
CA LEU A 267 -21.84 -7.82 13.88
C LEU A 267 -23.09 -6.95 14.14
N ASP A 268 -23.55 -6.95 15.40
CA ASP A 268 -24.47 -5.94 15.93
C ASP A 268 -23.67 -4.68 16.27
N ALA A 269 -23.84 -3.63 15.48
CA ALA A 269 -23.07 -2.40 15.65
C ALA A 269 -23.55 -1.54 16.84
N THR A 270 -24.63 -1.93 17.53
CA THR A 270 -25.24 -1.14 18.61
C THR A 270 -24.26 -0.93 19.76
N HIS A 271 -23.45 -1.94 20.09
CA HIS A 271 -22.47 -1.85 21.18
C HIS A 271 -21.29 -0.90 20.90
N TYR A 272 -21.02 -0.60 19.64
CA TYR A 272 -19.97 0.36 19.26
C TYR A 272 -20.48 1.80 19.22
N ILE A 273 -21.80 1.99 19.12
CA ILE A 273 -22.45 3.29 19.05
C ILE A 273 -23.08 3.70 20.38
N CYS A 274 -23.51 2.74 21.19
CA CYS A 274 -24.26 2.96 22.42
C CYS A 274 -23.67 2.22 23.63
N PRO A 275 -23.65 2.86 24.82
CA PRO A 275 -24.14 4.21 25.10
C PRO A 275 -23.17 5.30 24.58
N SER A 276 -23.71 6.47 24.23
CA SER A 276 -22.93 7.64 23.79
C SER A 276 -23.32 8.86 24.61
N SER A 277 -22.37 9.74 24.92
CA SER A 277 -22.61 11.05 25.54
C SER A 277 -23.29 12.05 24.59
N ASN A 278 -23.20 11.80 23.28
CA ASN A 278 -23.92 12.55 22.24
C ASN A 278 -24.60 11.57 21.26
N PRO A 279 -25.77 11.01 21.62
CA PRO A 279 -26.40 9.95 20.84
C PRO A 279 -26.83 10.37 19.42
N GLN A 280 -27.12 11.65 19.20
CA GLN A 280 -27.55 12.20 17.90
C GLN A 280 -26.43 12.28 16.85
N LEU A 281 -25.18 12.21 17.31
CA LEU A 281 -23.97 12.38 16.50
C LEU A 281 -22.93 11.31 16.85
N ALA A 282 -23.35 10.15 17.33
CA ALA A 282 -22.44 9.05 17.63
C ALA A 282 -21.72 8.57 16.35
N VAL A 283 -20.41 8.36 16.46
CA VAL A 283 -19.54 8.10 15.31
C VAL A 283 -18.93 6.71 15.41
N LEU A 284 -19.11 5.93 14.34
CA LEU A 284 -18.34 4.73 14.04
C LEU A 284 -17.28 5.03 12.97
N SER A 285 -17.66 5.74 11.91
CA SER A 285 -16.76 6.19 10.84
C SER A 285 -17.41 7.33 10.06
N VAL A 286 -16.71 8.45 9.90
CA VAL A 286 -17.18 9.65 9.18
C VAL A 286 -16.07 10.04 8.20
N PRO A 287 -16.41 10.41 6.95
CA PRO A 287 -15.43 10.92 5.99
C PRO A 287 -14.59 12.06 6.61
N PRO A 288 -13.25 12.01 6.58
CA PRO A 288 -12.37 13.08 7.04
C PRO A 288 -12.82 14.51 6.69
N LEU A 289 -13.30 14.71 5.46
CA LEU A 289 -13.83 16.00 4.98
C LEU A 289 -15.08 16.52 5.72
N LEU A 290 -15.77 15.66 6.46
CA LEU A 290 -16.92 15.97 7.31
C LEU A 290 -16.59 16.00 8.81
N SER A 291 -15.35 15.70 9.22
CA SER A 291 -14.92 15.76 10.63
C SER A 291 -15.23 17.14 11.22
N ASP A 292 -15.58 17.24 12.50
CA ASP A 292 -15.91 18.56 13.06
C ASP A 292 -14.64 19.37 13.28
N LEU A 293 -14.61 20.61 12.79
CA LEU A 293 -13.66 21.62 13.26
C LEU A 293 -14.18 22.11 14.60
N SER A 294 -13.34 22.12 15.64
CA SER A 294 -13.70 22.61 16.97
C SER A 294 -14.15 24.08 16.89
N VAL A 295 -15.47 24.30 16.94
CA VAL A 295 -16.06 25.63 17.07
C VAL A 295 -15.80 26.11 18.49
N ILE A 296 -15.01 27.17 18.61
CA ILE A 296 -14.91 28.00 19.82
C ILE A 296 -16.34 28.45 20.17
N GLY A 297 -16.92 27.84 21.19
CA GLY A 297 -18.24 28.19 21.71
C GLY A 297 -18.15 29.46 22.53
N THR A 298 -18.81 30.52 22.07
CA THR A 298 -19.17 31.70 22.86
C THR A 298 -20.36 31.39 23.77
N GLU A 299 -20.28 31.92 25.00
CA GLU A 299 -21.28 32.03 26.08
C GLU A 299 -21.49 30.77 26.96
N GLY A 300 -21.28 30.79 28.30
CA GLY A 300 -21.00 31.91 29.19
C GLY A 300 -20.37 31.49 30.53
N ASP A 301 -19.51 32.37 31.01
CA ASP A 301 -19.23 32.75 32.40
C ASP A 301 -19.03 31.65 33.46
N ASN A 302 -17.77 31.32 33.74
CA ASN A 302 -17.07 31.80 34.94
C ASN A 302 -15.67 31.17 35.07
N HIS A 303 -14.68 32.06 35.21
CA HIS A 303 -13.39 31.86 35.85
C HIS A 303 -12.59 30.57 35.52
N VAL A 304 -11.44 30.74 34.85
CA VAL A 304 -10.11 30.62 35.48
C VAL A 304 -9.04 30.41 34.39
N THR A 305 -8.13 31.38 34.35
CA THR A 305 -6.76 31.39 33.80
C THR A 305 -6.53 31.03 32.33
N SER A 306 -6.15 32.07 31.59
CA SER A 306 -5.29 32.02 30.42
C SER A 306 -4.06 31.13 30.64
N TYR A 307 -3.98 30.03 29.90
CA TYR A 307 -2.69 29.53 29.42
C TYR A 307 -2.73 29.59 27.89
N GLU A 308 -2.04 30.59 27.35
CA GLU A 308 -1.56 30.54 25.97
C GLU A 308 -0.64 29.32 25.85
N THR A 309 -1.18 28.18 25.43
CA THR A 309 -0.35 27.21 24.74
C THR A 309 -0.30 27.66 23.29
N GLU A 310 0.71 28.48 22.97
CA GLU A 310 1.19 28.59 21.59
C GLU A 310 1.29 27.16 21.04
N GLU A 311 0.41 26.78 20.09
CA GLU A 311 0.58 25.57 19.29
C GLU A 311 1.83 25.80 18.42
N ARG A 312 2.99 25.52 19.02
CA ARG A 312 4.28 25.73 18.38
C ARG A 312 4.42 24.69 17.28
N VAL A 313 4.26 25.13 16.03
CA VAL A 313 4.72 24.38 14.87
C VAL A 313 6.22 24.17 15.05
N SER A 314 6.61 22.93 15.27
CA SER A 314 8.02 22.57 15.37
C SER A 314 8.63 22.59 13.96
N VAL A 315 9.78 23.24 13.79
CA VAL A 315 10.43 23.37 12.48
C VAL A 315 11.76 22.62 12.50
N GLY A 316 11.99 21.72 11.54
CA GLY A 316 13.24 20.97 11.47
C GLY A 316 13.24 19.83 10.45
N SER A 317 14.35 19.12 10.34
CA SER A 317 14.46 17.87 9.59
C SER A 317 13.78 16.71 10.33
N GLU A 318 13.49 15.64 9.60
CA GLU A 318 12.74 14.43 9.98
C GLU A 318 12.79 14.05 11.46
N ARG A 319 11.61 13.88 12.06
CA ARG A 319 11.42 13.50 13.48
C ARG A 319 10.38 12.38 13.54
N PRO A 320 10.53 11.36 14.39
CA PRO A 320 9.46 10.38 14.60
C PRO A 320 8.33 10.96 15.48
N CYS A 321 7.09 10.69 15.09
CA CYS A 321 5.91 10.99 15.91
C CYS A 321 5.85 10.01 17.10
N SER A 322 5.28 10.46 18.21
CA SER A 322 5.10 9.63 19.41
C SER A 322 3.90 10.12 20.20
N ALA A 323 3.43 9.32 21.16
CA ALA A 323 2.26 9.67 21.97
C ALA A 323 2.44 11.01 22.71
N THR A 324 3.68 11.36 23.06
CA THR A 324 4.01 12.66 23.70
C THR A 324 3.93 13.86 22.76
N LEU A 325 3.95 13.60 21.45
CA LEU A 325 3.87 14.61 20.40
C LEU A 325 2.49 14.62 19.73
N GLN A 326 1.54 13.80 20.20
CA GLN A 326 0.19 13.75 19.67
C GLN A 326 -0.44 15.15 19.66
N GLY A 327 -0.99 15.55 18.51
CA GLY A 327 -1.55 16.88 18.29
C GLY A 327 -0.53 17.96 17.95
N GLN A 328 0.79 17.71 18.02
CA GLN A 328 1.78 18.69 17.58
C GLN A 328 1.88 18.74 16.06
N MET A 329 2.12 19.94 15.55
CA MET A 329 2.43 20.16 14.14
C MET A 329 3.95 20.25 13.94
N TRP A 330 4.43 19.68 12.84
CA TRP A 330 5.81 19.74 12.40
C TRP A 330 5.86 20.22 10.96
N PHE A 331 6.64 21.28 10.72
CA PHE A 331 6.93 21.76 9.37
C PHE A 331 8.35 21.36 8.98
N ASN A 332 8.47 20.66 7.86
CA ASN A 332 9.72 20.31 7.23
C ASN A 332 10.04 21.32 6.10
N PRO A 333 11.02 22.22 6.29
CA PRO A 333 11.36 23.21 5.27
C PRO A 333 11.95 22.60 3.98
N LEU A 334 12.49 21.37 4.05
CA LEU A 334 13.12 20.71 2.91
C LEU A 334 12.09 20.07 1.97
N SER A 335 11.10 19.36 2.53
CA SER A 335 9.97 18.83 1.75
C SER A 335 8.87 19.86 1.51
N LYS A 336 8.91 21.00 2.21
CA LYS A 336 7.83 21.99 2.30
C LYS A 336 6.51 21.36 2.81
N GLY A 337 6.61 20.30 3.60
CA GLY A 337 5.49 19.58 4.20
C GLY A 337 5.18 20.05 5.62
N LEU A 338 3.90 20.19 5.94
CA LEU A 338 3.33 20.35 7.27
C LEU A 338 2.66 19.03 7.65
N TYR A 339 3.00 18.53 8.82
CA TYR A 339 2.53 17.25 9.32
C TYR A 339 1.94 17.41 10.72
N LEU A 340 0.94 16.58 11.07
CA LEU A 340 0.30 16.49 12.37
C LEU A 340 0.58 15.13 12.97
N CYS A 341 1.10 15.07 14.18
CA CYS A 341 1.37 13.80 14.85
C CYS A 341 0.07 13.24 15.45
N ASP A 342 -0.31 12.02 15.09
CA ASP A 342 -1.48 11.33 15.65
C ASP A 342 -1.21 10.56 16.95
N GLY A 343 0.05 10.60 17.41
CA GLY A 343 0.56 9.84 18.55
C GLY A 343 1.41 8.63 18.16
N THR A 344 1.41 8.26 16.87
CA THR A 344 2.21 7.17 16.31
C THR A 344 2.93 7.57 15.02
N LEU A 345 2.25 8.26 14.12
CA LEU A 345 2.72 8.65 12.79
C LEU A 345 2.47 10.14 12.55
N TRP A 346 3.29 10.72 11.69
CA TRP A 346 3.05 12.06 11.15
C TRP A 346 2.08 11.94 9.99
N ILE A 347 0.90 12.53 10.15
CA ILE A 347 -0.11 12.68 9.12
C ILE A 347 0.23 13.94 8.31
N THR A 348 0.39 13.83 7.01
CA THR A 348 0.58 15.00 6.14
C THR A 348 -0.68 15.87 6.15
N VAL A 349 -0.53 17.13 6.57
CA VAL A 349 -1.59 18.15 6.59
C VAL A 349 -1.55 18.98 5.30
N LEU A 350 -0.35 19.30 4.84
CA LEU A 350 -0.11 20.06 3.62
C LEU A 350 1.29 19.77 3.12
N GLU A 351 1.43 19.26 1.90
CA GLU A 351 2.74 19.08 1.27
C GLU A 351 2.63 19.50 -0.20
N ASP A 352 3.76 19.90 -0.79
CA ASP A 352 3.82 20.23 -2.21
C ASP A 352 3.34 18.99 -3.00
N HIS A 353 2.26 19.12 -3.78
CA HIS A 353 1.67 18.00 -4.53
C HIS A 353 2.58 17.61 -5.69
N LYS A 354 3.67 16.92 -5.38
CA LYS A 354 4.65 16.46 -6.37
C LYS A 354 4.14 15.19 -7.02
N ARG A 355 3.61 15.30 -8.24
CA ARG A 355 3.33 14.12 -9.07
C ARG A 355 4.48 13.88 -10.04
N LEU A 356 4.92 12.63 -10.17
CA LEU A 356 5.96 12.28 -11.13
C LEU A 356 5.47 12.53 -12.57
N ASP A 357 6.20 13.37 -13.30
CA ASP A 357 5.98 13.65 -14.72
C ASP A 357 6.80 12.69 -15.58
N TYR A 358 8.13 12.78 -15.45
CA TYR A 358 9.07 11.92 -16.16
C TYR A 358 10.39 11.77 -15.39
N VAL A 359 11.12 10.73 -15.75
CA VAL A 359 12.46 10.45 -15.26
C VAL A 359 13.45 10.88 -16.34
N SER A 360 14.43 11.72 -15.98
CA SER A 360 15.45 12.21 -16.93
C SER A 360 16.85 11.84 -16.45
N GLU A 361 17.70 11.32 -17.33
CA GLU A 361 19.12 11.10 -17.02
C GLU A 361 19.77 12.44 -16.66
N HIS A 362 20.36 12.51 -15.46
CA HIS A 362 20.99 13.72 -14.92
C HIS A 362 22.51 13.66 -15.05
N GLN A 363 23.09 12.50 -14.75
CA GLN A 363 24.53 12.29 -14.80
C GLN A 363 24.83 10.82 -15.13
N VAL A 364 25.76 10.60 -16.05
CA VAL A 364 26.48 9.32 -16.18
C VAL A 364 27.81 9.50 -15.46
N LEU A 365 28.04 8.72 -14.41
CA LEU A 365 29.21 8.81 -13.55
C LEU A 365 30.16 7.64 -13.85
N PRO A 366 31.30 7.87 -14.50
CA PRO A 366 32.32 6.85 -14.66
C PRO A 366 32.92 6.46 -13.29
N THR A 367 32.96 5.17 -13.01
CA THR A 367 33.58 4.61 -11.80
C THR A 367 34.91 3.96 -12.16
N SER A 368 35.78 3.72 -11.16
CA SER A 368 37.09 3.11 -11.43
C SER A 368 37.01 1.62 -11.77
N SER A 369 35.88 0.97 -11.47
CA SER A 369 35.55 -0.42 -11.81
C SER A 369 34.05 -0.62 -11.70
N GLU A 370 33.59 -1.84 -11.98
CA GLU A 370 32.24 -2.29 -11.60
C GLU A 370 31.99 -2.01 -10.11
N THR A 371 30.75 -1.65 -9.81
CA THR A 371 30.27 -1.22 -8.50
C THR A 371 29.16 -2.15 -8.07
N HIS A 372 29.31 -2.80 -6.92
CA HIS A 372 28.33 -3.76 -6.42
C HIS A 372 27.18 -3.13 -5.65
N ASP A 373 27.41 -1.95 -5.09
CA ASP A 373 26.54 -1.28 -4.15
C ASP A 373 26.92 0.20 -4.08
N VAL A 374 25.93 1.05 -3.82
CA VAL A 374 26.06 2.48 -3.62
C VAL A 374 25.26 2.86 -2.38
N GLU A 375 25.90 3.37 -1.33
CA GLU A 375 25.18 3.88 -0.16
C GLU A 375 25.18 5.42 -0.18
N VAL A 376 24.01 6.04 -0.19
CA VAL A 376 23.85 7.51 -0.23
C VAL A 376 23.58 8.08 1.17
N PHE A 377 24.38 9.05 1.60
CA PHE A 377 24.27 9.62 2.95
C PHE A 377 24.65 11.10 3.04
N GLN A 378 24.16 11.80 4.06
CA GLN A 378 24.43 13.21 4.29
C GLN A 378 25.51 13.42 5.37
N ILE A 379 26.51 14.26 5.08
CA ILE A 379 27.44 14.79 6.10
C ILE A 379 27.02 16.20 6.52
N PRO A 380 26.71 16.43 7.82
CA PRO A 380 26.34 17.76 8.30
C PRO A 380 27.40 18.83 8.00
N GLY A 381 26.98 19.89 7.32
CA GLY A 381 27.83 21.03 6.95
C GLY A 381 28.76 20.79 5.74
N LEU A 382 28.72 19.61 5.11
CA LEU A 382 29.45 19.34 3.87
C LEU A 382 28.49 19.12 2.70
N GLY A 383 27.51 18.23 2.84
CA GLY A 383 26.59 17.89 1.77
C GLY A 383 26.30 16.40 1.70
N MET A 384 25.61 16.01 0.64
CA MET A 384 25.28 14.64 0.32
C MET A 384 26.48 13.92 -0.33
N MET A 385 26.67 12.65 0.01
CA MET A 385 27.77 11.82 -0.45
C MET A 385 27.23 10.45 -0.86
N ALA A 386 28.00 9.73 -1.66
CA ALA A 386 27.73 8.35 -2.02
C ALA A 386 29.01 7.52 -1.84
N ALA A 387 28.94 6.40 -1.12
CA ALA A 387 30.04 5.44 -1.02
C ALA A 387 29.76 4.29 -2.01
N MET A 388 30.73 3.99 -2.88
CA MET A 388 30.55 2.99 -3.94
C MET A 388 31.47 1.79 -3.70
N ALA A 389 30.88 0.60 -3.60
CA ALA A 389 31.59 -0.67 -3.40
C ALA A 389 32.23 -1.14 -4.70
N HIS A 390 33.43 -0.63 -4.98
CA HIS A 390 34.17 -1.00 -6.19
C HIS A 390 34.80 -2.39 -6.06
N ARG A 391 34.70 -3.17 -7.13
CA ARG A 391 35.42 -4.43 -7.30
C ARG A 391 36.94 -4.27 -7.41
N SER A 392 37.41 -3.07 -7.78
CA SER A 392 38.83 -2.77 -8.04
C SER A 392 39.78 -3.15 -6.90
N ALA A 393 40.96 -3.65 -7.26
CA ALA A 393 42.06 -3.87 -6.31
C ALA A 393 42.59 -2.56 -5.69
N SER A 394 42.34 -1.42 -6.33
CA SER A 394 42.69 -0.08 -5.80
C SER A 394 41.77 0.37 -4.66
N GLY A 395 40.67 -0.35 -4.43
CA GLY A 395 39.67 -0.06 -3.41
C GLY A 395 38.43 0.67 -3.94
N SER A 396 37.60 1.10 -2.98
CA SER A 396 36.35 1.82 -3.16
C SER A 396 36.55 3.33 -3.21
N ALA A 397 35.47 4.05 -3.48
CA ALA A 397 35.48 5.50 -3.48
C ALA A 397 34.25 6.09 -2.79
N VAL A 398 34.41 7.30 -2.27
CA VAL A 398 33.33 8.15 -1.79
C VAL A 398 33.27 9.35 -2.72
N TYR A 399 32.05 9.71 -3.12
CA TYR A 399 31.73 10.83 -3.99
C TYR A 399 30.97 11.89 -3.20
N LEU A 400 31.14 13.16 -3.56
CA LEU A 400 30.45 14.30 -2.97
C LEU A 400 29.52 14.93 -4.02
N TRP A 401 28.27 15.14 -3.65
CA TRP A 401 27.29 15.83 -4.47
C TRP A 401 27.56 17.34 -4.52
N ASN A 402 27.67 17.90 -5.71
CA ASN A 402 27.77 19.34 -5.95
C ASN A 402 26.58 19.84 -6.80
N ASN A 403 26.70 21.00 -7.46
CA ASN A 403 25.60 21.54 -8.27
C ASN A 403 25.32 20.78 -9.57
N GLU A 404 26.29 20.01 -10.07
CA GLU A 404 26.24 19.30 -11.35
C GLU A 404 26.06 17.78 -11.18
N GLY A 405 26.41 17.23 -10.02
CA GLY A 405 26.26 15.82 -9.70
C GLY A 405 27.28 15.32 -8.68
N PHE A 406 27.46 14.01 -8.60
CA PHE A 406 28.48 13.38 -7.77
C PHE A 406 29.87 13.52 -8.40
N GLN A 407 30.86 13.92 -7.59
CA GLN A 407 32.27 13.96 -7.98
C GLN A 407 33.13 13.20 -6.97
N LEU A 408 34.19 12.54 -7.45
CA LEU A 408 35.10 11.78 -6.60
C LEU A 408 35.66 12.66 -5.48
N TYR A 409 35.48 12.23 -4.24
CA TYR A 409 35.90 12.98 -3.05
C TYR A 409 37.06 12.29 -2.33
N GLN A 410 36.98 10.97 -2.16
CA GLN A 410 37.97 10.21 -1.42
C GLN A 410 38.06 8.78 -1.96
N ASN A 411 39.29 8.31 -2.20
CA ASN A 411 39.55 6.88 -2.40
C ASN A 411 39.75 6.19 -1.04
N ILE A 412 39.17 5.01 -0.88
CA ILE A 412 39.27 4.19 0.33
C ILE A 412 39.74 2.79 -0.05
N SER A 413 40.87 2.36 0.52
CA SER A 413 41.35 0.99 0.35
C SER A 413 40.37 0.00 0.96
N THR A 414 39.83 -0.88 0.13
CA THR A 414 38.91 -1.99 0.46
C THR A 414 39.38 -3.27 -0.23
N TYR A 415 38.79 -4.41 0.08
CA TYR A 415 39.23 -5.71 -0.44
C TYR A 415 38.04 -6.49 -1.01
N GLU A 416 37.80 -6.35 -2.32
CA GLU A 416 36.60 -6.87 -2.98
C GLU A 416 35.34 -6.41 -2.22
N ALA A 417 35.11 -5.09 -2.21
CA ALA A 417 33.98 -4.52 -1.50
C ALA A 417 32.67 -4.94 -2.18
N LEU A 418 31.69 -5.37 -1.39
CA LEU A 418 30.38 -5.80 -1.87
C LEU A 418 29.24 -4.89 -1.45
N ALA A 419 29.34 -4.25 -0.28
CA ALA A 419 28.35 -3.29 0.21
C ALA A 419 28.98 -2.27 1.15
N TRP A 420 28.33 -1.11 1.28
CA TRP A 420 28.58 -0.09 2.28
C TRP A 420 27.32 0.11 3.12
N ARG A 421 27.49 0.35 4.42
CA ARG A 421 26.40 0.86 5.26
C ARG A 421 26.80 2.11 6.01
N HIS A 422 25.99 3.16 5.89
CA HIS A 422 26.14 4.36 6.69
C HIS A 422 25.41 4.26 8.02
N PHE A 423 26.04 4.75 9.09
CA PHE A 423 25.36 4.89 10.38
C PHE A 423 25.95 5.99 11.25
N SER A 424 25.18 6.39 12.27
CA SER A 424 25.55 7.48 13.17
C SER A 424 25.41 7.12 14.65
N ILE A 425 26.47 7.42 15.41
CA ILE A 425 26.51 7.32 16.88
C ILE A 425 26.53 8.72 17.47
N GLY A 426 25.35 9.23 17.86
CA GLY A 426 25.18 10.63 18.24
C GLY A 426 25.52 11.54 17.05
N LYS A 427 26.44 12.50 17.23
CA LYS A 427 26.89 13.44 16.17
C LYS A 427 28.10 12.93 15.36
N LYS A 428 28.44 11.65 15.47
CA LYS A 428 29.59 11.02 14.78
C LYS A 428 29.06 10.11 13.67
N VAL A 429 29.61 10.29 12.48
CA VAL A 429 29.26 9.54 11.28
C VAL A 429 30.28 8.44 11.03
N TYR A 430 29.79 7.28 10.61
CA TYR A 430 30.56 6.08 10.33
C TYR A 430 30.08 5.45 9.02
N LEU A 431 30.98 4.68 8.41
CA LEU A 431 30.70 3.78 7.29
C LEU A 431 31.27 2.42 7.64
N VAL A 432 30.58 1.34 7.31
CA VAL A 432 31.13 -0.02 7.36
C VAL A 432 31.13 -0.61 5.96
N VAL A 433 32.20 -1.31 5.59
CA VAL A 433 32.30 -2.02 4.30
C VAL A 433 32.24 -3.52 4.49
N SER A 434 31.42 -4.18 3.67
CA SER A 434 31.41 -5.62 3.44
C SER A 434 32.55 -6.00 2.50
N ASN A 435 33.61 -6.64 3.00
CA ASN A 435 34.68 -7.17 2.16
C ASN A 435 34.52 -8.69 1.97
N SER A 436 34.68 -9.17 0.73
CA SER A 436 34.72 -10.60 0.42
C SER A 436 36.13 -11.17 0.22
N GLY A 437 37.15 -10.32 0.21
CA GLY A 437 38.54 -10.75 0.07
C GLY A 437 39.35 -10.54 1.35
N GLY A 438 39.95 -11.60 1.89
CA GLY A 438 41.07 -11.47 2.81
C GLY A 438 42.14 -10.55 2.21
N GLY A 439 42.55 -9.52 2.95
CA GLY A 439 43.36 -8.40 2.45
C GLY A 439 44.75 -8.73 1.85
N PRO A 440 45.78 -7.88 1.99
CA PRO A 440 47.06 -8.05 1.27
C PRO A 440 47.78 -9.39 1.57
N ASN A 441 47.40 -10.06 2.66
CA ASN A 441 47.94 -11.32 3.14
C ASN A 441 47.06 -12.55 2.81
N LYS A 442 46.19 -12.51 1.79
CA LYS A 442 45.39 -13.67 1.33
C LYS A 442 46.23 -14.95 1.12
N ARG A 443 47.53 -14.81 0.75
CA ARG A 443 48.49 -15.92 0.61
C ARG A 443 48.99 -16.53 1.93
N LYS A 444 48.87 -15.84 3.06
CA LYS A 444 49.34 -16.28 4.39
C LYS A 444 48.19 -16.66 5.32
N GLN A 445 47.01 -16.08 5.14
CA GLN A 445 45.81 -16.34 5.94
C GLN A 445 44.57 -16.32 5.03
N PRO A 446 44.37 -17.37 4.21
CA PRO A 446 43.27 -17.41 3.23
C PRO A 446 41.87 -17.47 3.85
N GLU A 447 41.75 -17.69 5.18
CA GLU A 447 40.48 -17.98 5.86
C GLU A 447 39.89 -16.80 6.65
N ASN A 448 40.57 -15.65 6.72
CA ASN A 448 40.13 -14.53 7.55
C ASN A 448 39.69 -13.33 6.70
N ASP A 449 38.45 -13.36 6.25
CA ASP A 449 37.77 -12.16 5.75
C ASP A 449 37.49 -11.21 6.92
N PHE A 450 37.46 -9.91 6.63
CA PHE A 450 37.18 -8.90 7.65
C PHE A 450 36.50 -7.68 7.03
N SER A 451 35.57 -7.12 7.77
CA SER A 451 34.94 -5.84 7.45
C SER A 451 35.61 -4.72 8.22
N VAL A 452 35.58 -3.51 7.66
CA VAL A 452 36.23 -2.34 8.26
C VAL A 452 35.20 -1.25 8.49
N ILE A 453 35.16 -0.75 9.72
CA ILE A 453 34.41 0.45 10.07
C ILE A 453 35.33 1.65 9.92
N TYR A 454 34.88 2.66 9.20
CA TYR A 454 35.49 3.97 9.06
C TYR A 454 34.68 5.00 9.82
N LYS A 455 35.36 6.04 10.31
CA LYS A 455 34.77 7.16 11.04
C LYS A 455 35.12 8.46 10.34
N TRP A 456 34.14 9.34 10.23
CA TRP A 456 34.35 10.68 9.69
C TRP A 456 35.25 11.53 10.60
N SER A 457 36.35 12.05 10.04
CA SER A 457 37.22 13.00 10.71
C SER A 457 36.81 14.44 10.37
N LYS A 458 36.13 15.12 11.30
CA LYS A 458 35.71 16.52 11.11
C LYS A 458 36.86 17.48 10.81
N ARG A 459 38.05 17.23 11.39
CA ARG A 459 39.25 18.06 11.17
C ARG A 459 39.84 17.86 9.78
N ARG A 460 39.96 16.61 9.33
CA ARG A 460 40.58 16.28 8.04
C ARG A 460 39.60 16.25 6.88
N LYS A 461 38.29 16.27 7.17
CA LYS A 461 37.20 16.05 6.22
C LYS A 461 37.40 14.79 5.36
N VAL A 462 37.76 13.68 6.01
CA VAL A 462 37.89 12.37 5.35
C VAL A 462 37.45 11.27 6.30
N PHE A 463 37.03 10.13 5.74
CA PHE A 463 36.84 8.89 6.48
C PHE A 463 38.17 8.25 6.83
N VAL A 464 38.33 7.86 8.09
CA VAL A 464 39.52 7.17 8.61
C VAL A 464 39.13 5.85 9.24
N ARG A 465 39.95 4.80 9.07
CA ARG A 465 39.71 3.49 9.68
C ARG A 465 39.55 3.63 11.20
N PHE A 466 38.55 2.94 11.73
CA PHE A 466 38.12 3.03 13.12
C PHE A 466 38.18 1.67 13.83
N GLN A 467 37.55 0.64 13.25
CA GLN A 467 37.51 -0.70 13.81
C GLN A 467 37.56 -1.74 12.70
N THR A 468 38.02 -2.94 13.01
CA THR A 468 37.97 -4.10 12.12
C THR A 468 37.26 -5.23 12.82
N LEU A 469 36.34 -5.86 12.11
CA LEU A 469 35.51 -6.95 12.60
C LEU A 469 35.77 -8.16 11.72
N GLN A 470 35.97 -9.32 12.35
CA GLN A 470 36.09 -10.57 11.61
C GLN A 470 34.74 -10.91 11.00
N THR A 471 34.74 -11.25 9.72
CA THR A 471 33.55 -11.61 8.94
C THR A 471 33.85 -12.80 8.04
N HIS A 472 32.85 -13.33 7.36
CA HIS A 472 32.99 -14.49 6.51
C HIS A 472 32.29 -14.24 5.18
N CYS A 473 33.06 -13.75 4.20
CA CYS A 473 32.56 -13.20 2.94
C CYS A 473 31.31 -12.33 3.17
N ALA A 474 31.50 -11.21 3.88
CA ALA A 474 30.38 -10.32 4.22
C ALA A 474 29.73 -9.80 2.94
N ARG A 475 28.40 -9.86 2.87
CA ARG A 475 27.62 -9.36 1.74
C ARG A 475 26.99 -8.02 2.05
N ASP A 476 26.42 -7.90 3.24
CA ASP A 476 25.72 -6.70 3.70
C ASP A 476 25.98 -6.43 5.20
N TRP A 477 25.79 -5.17 5.59
CA TRP A 477 25.68 -4.73 6.97
C TRP A 477 24.39 -3.95 7.21
N GLU A 478 23.66 -4.31 8.26
CA GLU A 478 22.47 -3.56 8.67
C GLU A 478 22.68 -2.82 10.00
N ALA A 479 22.30 -1.54 10.06
CA ALA A 479 22.61 -0.64 11.16
C ALA A 479 21.38 -0.05 11.86
N PHE A 480 21.02 -0.64 13.00
CA PHE A 480 19.77 -0.31 13.69
C PHE A 480 19.94 0.09 15.16
N LYS A 481 18.83 0.58 15.74
CA LYS A 481 18.74 1.03 17.13
C LYS A 481 17.54 0.41 17.84
N ILE A 482 17.79 -0.17 19.00
CA ILE A 482 16.76 -0.67 19.92
C ILE A 482 17.01 -0.02 21.27
N ASN A 483 16.01 0.66 21.85
CA ASN A 483 16.12 1.30 23.17
C ASN A 483 17.35 2.21 23.35
N LYS A 484 17.68 3.03 22.32
CA LYS A 484 18.86 3.91 22.25
C LYS A 484 20.22 3.19 22.21
N GLN A 485 20.24 1.87 22.24
CA GLN A 485 21.42 1.05 22.01
C GLN A 485 21.59 0.84 20.50
N ILE A 486 22.84 0.92 20.03
CA ILE A 486 23.19 0.79 18.60
C ILE A 486 23.70 -0.63 18.36
N TYR A 487 23.24 -1.21 17.27
CA TYR A 487 23.61 -2.53 16.81
C TYR A 487 24.06 -2.49 15.34
N LEU A 488 24.81 -3.51 14.94
CA LEU A 488 25.16 -3.78 13.54
C LEU A 488 24.96 -5.28 13.29
N ALA A 489 24.19 -5.67 12.28
CA ALA A 489 24.11 -7.05 11.82
C ALA A 489 24.98 -7.22 10.56
N VAL A 490 25.67 -8.35 10.43
CA VAL A 490 26.42 -8.69 9.20
C VAL A 490 25.81 -9.91 8.51
N ALA A 491 25.61 -9.83 7.20
CA ALA A 491 25.25 -10.96 6.36
C ALA A 491 26.51 -11.73 5.97
N ASN A 492 26.78 -12.83 6.67
CA ASN A 492 27.93 -13.69 6.39
C ASN A 492 27.51 -14.76 5.38
N HIS A 493 28.13 -14.76 4.20
CA HIS A 493 27.73 -15.66 3.13
C HIS A 493 28.38 -17.05 3.25
N ARG A 494 29.67 -17.12 3.53
CA ARG A 494 30.38 -18.42 3.60
C ARG A 494 31.67 -18.35 4.39
N HIS A 495 32.02 -19.47 5.00
CA HIS A 495 33.31 -19.69 5.62
C HIS A 495 34.14 -20.65 4.77
N GLY A 496 35.30 -20.19 4.30
CA GLY A 496 36.08 -20.90 3.27
C GLY A 496 35.29 -21.05 1.97
N ASP A 497 35.59 -22.10 1.19
CA ASP A 497 35.03 -22.26 -0.16
C ASP A 497 33.73 -23.06 -0.21
N LYS A 498 33.34 -23.77 0.85
CA LYS A 498 32.25 -24.76 0.79
C LYS A 498 31.16 -24.59 1.85
N ASN A 499 31.44 -23.91 2.96
CA ASN A 499 30.49 -23.83 4.07
C ASN A 499 29.65 -22.57 3.99
N HIS A 500 28.44 -22.69 3.42
CA HIS A 500 27.50 -21.58 3.24
C HIS A 500 26.48 -21.44 4.37
N THR A 501 26.30 -22.48 5.19
CA THR A 501 25.44 -22.38 6.36
C THR A 501 26.33 -22.03 7.54
N ILE A 502 26.40 -20.75 7.90
CA ILE A 502 27.27 -20.20 8.95
C ILE A 502 26.49 -19.19 9.80
N ASP A 503 27.10 -18.69 10.86
CA ASP A 503 26.44 -17.69 11.69
C ASP A 503 26.68 -16.29 11.14
N SER A 504 25.60 -15.55 10.98
CA SER A 504 25.60 -14.10 10.91
C SER A 504 25.64 -13.50 12.31
N VAL A 505 26.32 -12.38 12.45
CA VAL A 505 26.64 -11.81 13.78
C VAL A 505 25.97 -10.47 13.97
N ILE A 506 25.30 -10.31 15.10
CA ILE A 506 24.79 -9.03 15.57
C ILE A 506 25.78 -8.50 16.61
N TYR A 507 26.31 -7.32 16.34
CA TYR A 507 27.19 -6.58 17.22
C TYR A 507 26.43 -5.49 17.97
N ARG A 508 26.88 -5.16 19.17
CA ARG A 508 26.37 -4.06 20.00
C ARG A 508 27.48 -3.06 20.28
N TRP A 509 27.16 -1.77 20.17
CA TRP A 509 28.08 -0.70 20.54
C TRP A 509 28.33 -0.65 22.05
N ASN A 510 29.57 -0.89 22.49
CA ASN A 510 29.97 -0.70 23.87
C ASN A 510 30.52 0.72 24.08
N ARG A 511 29.85 1.49 24.96
CA ARG A 511 30.20 2.89 25.24
C ARG A 511 31.52 3.05 26.00
N LEU A 512 31.91 2.06 26.81
CA LEU A 512 33.12 2.10 27.64
C LEU A 512 34.36 1.86 26.78
N THR A 513 34.36 0.77 26.01
CA THR A 513 35.46 0.39 25.11
C THR A 513 35.45 1.22 23.83
N LYS A 514 34.32 1.84 23.50
CA LYS A 514 34.09 2.59 22.24
C LYS A 514 34.33 1.68 21.04
N SER A 515 33.83 0.46 21.10
CA SER A 515 33.92 -0.54 20.03
C SER A 515 32.64 -1.35 19.94
N PHE A 516 32.39 -1.93 18.77
CA PHE A 516 31.38 -2.96 18.58
C PHE A 516 31.87 -4.31 19.11
N GLU A 517 31.02 -4.99 19.87
CA GLU A 517 31.26 -6.29 20.48
C GLU A 517 30.12 -7.24 20.10
N VAL A 518 30.38 -8.54 20.01
CA VAL A 518 29.36 -9.53 19.65
C VAL A 518 28.24 -9.52 20.70
N HIS A 519 26.99 -9.44 20.23
CA HIS A 519 25.78 -9.50 21.04
C HIS A 519 25.02 -10.80 20.84
N GLN A 520 24.83 -11.22 19.59
CA GLN A 520 24.09 -12.42 19.23
C GLN A 520 24.63 -13.01 17.93
N MET A 521 24.51 -14.31 17.77
CA MET A 521 24.78 -15.03 16.53
C MET A 521 23.47 -15.67 16.05
N LEU A 522 23.17 -15.54 14.77
CA LEU A 522 22.00 -16.10 14.11
C LEU A 522 22.46 -16.99 12.97
N ARG A 523 22.00 -18.25 12.96
CA ARG A 523 22.35 -19.21 11.91
C ARG A 523 21.66 -18.79 10.60
N THR A 524 22.44 -18.61 9.55
CA THR A 524 21.97 -18.20 8.22
C THR A 524 22.55 -19.12 7.14
N SER A 525 22.01 -19.01 5.92
CA SER A 525 22.37 -19.86 4.78
C SER A 525 22.68 -18.98 3.57
N GLY A 526 23.96 -18.68 3.38
CA GLY A 526 24.42 -17.81 2.31
C GLY A 526 23.71 -16.47 2.40
N ALA A 527 23.78 -15.80 3.55
CA ALA A 527 23.09 -14.54 3.76
C ALA A 527 23.63 -13.47 2.81
N TYR A 528 22.73 -12.78 2.12
CA TYR A 528 23.06 -11.67 1.23
C TYR A 528 22.73 -10.32 1.84
N ASP A 529 21.62 -10.25 2.56
CA ASP A 529 21.07 -8.99 3.05
C ASP A 529 20.41 -9.17 4.44
N TRP A 530 20.39 -8.08 5.21
CA TRP A 530 19.63 -7.89 6.42
C TRP A 530 18.79 -6.61 6.32
N GLU A 531 17.50 -6.71 6.65
CA GLU A 531 16.64 -5.53 6.74
C GLU A 531 16.03 -5.40 8.14
N PHE A 532 16.21 -4.23 8.76
CA PHE A 532 15.68 -3.94 10.09
C PHE A 532 14.50 -2.98 10.00
N PHE A 533 13.41 -3.34 10.67
CA PHE A 533 12.23 -2.49 10.69
C PHE A 533 11.48 -2.56 12.00
N THR A 534 10.56 -1.61 12.19
CA THR A 534 9.72 -1.53 13.38
C THR A 534 8.25 -1.43 13.03
N VAL A 535 7.42 -2.15 13.78
CA VAL A 535 5.96 -2.03 13.71
C VAL A 535 5.44 -1.71 15.10
N GLY A 536 5.03 -0.46 15.32
CA GLY A 536 4.70 0.04 16.65
C GLY A 536 5.87 -0.14 17.62
N PRO A 537 5.69 -0.81 18.78
CA PRO A 537 6.77 -1.04 19.75
C PRO A 537 7.64 -2.26 19.41
N TYR A 538 7.32 -3.01 18.37
CA TYR A 538 8.02 -4.25 18.02
C TYR A 538 9.15 -3.98 17.04
N HIS A 539 10.29 -4.64 17.26
CA HIS A 539 11.47 -4.55 16.41
C HIS A 539 11.66 -5.87 15.68
N PHE A 540 11.83 -5.80 14.38
CA PHE A 540 12.01 -6.94 13.50
C PHE A 540 13.33 -6.84 12.76
N LEU A 541 13.83 -7.99 12.33
CA LEU A 541 15.02 -8.10 11.50
C LEU A 541 14.81 -9.28 10.56
N VAL A 542 14.91 -9.09 9.25
CA VAL A 542 14.73 -10.16 8.25
C VAL A 542 16.04 -10.42 7.53
N VAL A 543 16.37 -11.69 7.26
CA VAL A 543 17.54 -12.09 6.45
C VAL A 543 17.13 -12.58 5.07
N ALA A 544 17.85 -12.14 4.05
CA ALA A 544 17.83 -12.73 2.72
C ALA A 544 18.79 -13.93 2.66
N ASN A 545 18.26 -15.15 2.82
CA ASN A 545 19.07 -16.36 2.66
C ASN A 545 19.09 -16.79 1.19
N ALA A 546 20.26 -16.72 0.56
CA ALA A 546 20.37 -16.92 -0.88
C ALA A 546 20.75 -18.35 -1.29
N PHE A 547 21.60 -19.03 -0.51
CA PHE A 547 22.21 -20.30 -0.93
C PHE A 547 22.76 -21.10 0.26
N ASP A 548 22.40 -22.37 0.38
CA ASP A 548 22.85 -23.23 1.49
C ASP A 548 24.12 -24.06 1.18
N GLY A 549 24.66 -23.94 -0.04
CA GLY A 549 25.74 -24.79 -0.55
C GLY A 549 25.29 -25.80 -1.59
N VAL A 550 23.99 -26.03 -1.72
CA VAL A 550 23.38 -27.04 -2.61
C VAL A 550 22.29 -26.43 -3.49
N THR A 551 21.40 -25.61 -2.93
CA THR A 551 20.25 -25.02 -3.64
C THR A 551 20.06 -23.54 -3.31
N THR A 552 19.44 -22.80 -4.23
CA THR A 552 18.96 -21.43 -3.97
C THR A 552 17.53 -21.39 -3.45
N SER A 553 16.85 -22.54 -3.37
CA SER A 553 15.52 -22.65 -2.76
C SER A 553 15.69 -22.74 -1.25
N VAL A 554 15.93 -21.61 -0.60
CA VAL A 554 16.28 -21.50 0.83
C VAL A 554 15.27 -20.60 1.53
N ASP A 555 15.01 -20.89 2.79
CA ASP A 555 14.04 -20.13 3.58
C ASP A 555 14.70 -18.87 4.14
N SER A 556 14.09 -17.72 3.89
CA SER A 556 14.40 -16.46 4.58
C SER A 556 13.67 -16.43 5.93
N VAL A 557 14.27 -15.76 6.91
CA VAL A 557 13.77 -15.77 8.30
C VAL A 557 13.55 -14.35 8.77
N ILE A 558 12.32 -14.07 9.23
CA ILE A 558 11.95 -12.85 9.93
C ILE A 558 12.11 -13.14 11.43
N TYR A 559 12.85 -12.30 12.12
CA TYR A 559 13.06 -12.35 13.55
C TYR A 559 12.32 -11.20 14.24
N ILE A 560 11.92 -11.42 15.49
CA ILE A 560 11.34 -10.41 16.37
C ILE A 560 12.19 -10.27 17.65
N TRP A 561 12.37 -9.05 18.12
CA TRP A 561 13.12 -8.77 19.34
C TRP A 561 12.30 -9.05 20.60
N VAL A 562 12.69 -10.07 21.37
CA VAL A 562 12.02 -10.49 22.61
C VAL A 562 13.07 -10.77 23.69
N ASN A 563 12.89 -10.19 24.87
CA ASN A 563 13.77 -10.40 26.04
C ASN A 563 15.26 -10.10 25.78
N GLY A 564 15.56 -9.12 24.92
CA GLY A 564 16.94 -8.68 24.67
C GLY A 564 17.69 -9.43 23.57
N SER A 565 17.00 -10.30 22.82
CA SER A 565 17.55 -11.00 21.66
C SER A 565 16.51 -11.14 20.54
N PHE A 566 16.98 -11.36 19.33
CA PHE A 566 16.13 -11.74 18.20
C PHE A 566 15.74 -13.22 18.28
N GLN A 567 14.47 -13.51 18.06
CA GLN A 567 13.89 -14.85 18.00
C GLN A 567 13.11 -15.01 16.70
N VAL A 568 13.01 -16.23 16.17
CA VAL A 568 12.27 -16.47 14.92
C VAL A 568 10.81 -16.06 15.10
N PHE A 569 10.34 -15.18 14.23
CA PHE A 569 8.95 -14.76 14.12
C PHE A 569 8.24 -15.56 13.03
N GLN A 570 8.84 -15.60 11.84
CA GLN A 570 8.28 -16.27 10.67
C GLN A 570 9.39 -16.74 9.73
N THR A 571 9.10 -17.79 8.97
CA THR A 571 9.98 -18.30 7.92
C THR A 571 9.23 -18.26 6.59
N ILE A 572 9.88 -17.75 5.54
CA ILE A 572 9.29 -17.56 4.22
C ILE A 572 10.17 -18.27 3.18
N LYS A 573 9.56 -19.09 2.32
CA LYS A 573 10.30 -19.73 1.23
C LYS A 573 10.71 -18.71 0.20
N THR A 574 12.00 -18.61 -0.08
CA THR A 574 12.57 -17.68 -1.07
C THR A 574 13.48 -18.40 -2.06
N PHE A 575 13.84 -17.72 -3.14
CA PHE A 575 14.64 -18.28 -4.23
C PHE A 575 15.81 -17.37 -4.57
N CYS A 576 16.98 -17.69 -4.01
CA CYS A 576 18.14 -16.80 -4.01
C CYS A 576 17.72 -15.40 -3.55
N ALA A 577 17.18 -15.28 -2.34
CA ALA A 577 16.84 -13.96 -1.80
C ALA A 577 18.12 -13.13 -1.73
N THR A 578 18.17 -12.03 -2.47
CA THR A 578 19.32 -11.14 -2.50
C THR A 578 19.12 -9.90 -1.64
N ASP A 579 17.86 -9.51 -1.43
CA ASP A 579 17.47 -8.28 -0.76
C ASP A 579 16.04 -8.42 -0.19
N TRP A 580 15.80 -7.74 0.94
CA TRP A 580 14.50 -7.48 1.53
C TRP A 580 14.34 -5.98 1.77
N GLU A 581 13.24 -5.40 1.28
CA GLU A 581 12.94 -3.98 1.53
C GLU A 581 11.63 -3.84 2.32
N MET A 582 11.66 -3.03 3.39
CA MET A 582 10.47 -2.70 4.17
C MET A 582 9.89 -1.35 3.77
N PHE A 583 8.59 -1.33 3.51
CA PHE A 583 7.89 -0.07 3.31
C PHE A 583 6.50 -0.04 3.92
N GLN A 584 6.00 1.17 4.12
CA GLN A 584 4.70 1.42 4.72
C GLN A 584 3.88 2.39 3.85
N ILE A 585 2.61 2.04 3.62
CA ILE A 585 1.64 2.88 2.92
C ILE A 585 0.44 3.10 3.82
N GLY A 586 0.29 4.32 4.34
CA GLY A 586 -0.68 4.62 5.39
C GLY A 586 -0.40 3.78 6.64
N SER A 587 -1.36 2.98 7.09
CA SER A 587 -1.21 2.08 8.24
C SER A 587 -0.79 0.65 7.85
N ARG A 588 -0.58 0.37 6.56
CA ARG A 588 -0.29 -0.98 6.04
C ARG A 588 1.22 -1.15 5.91
N VAL A 589 1.74 -2.22 6.49
CA VAL A 589 3.18 -2.55 6.51
C VAL A 589 3.46 -3.67 5.51
N PHE A 590 4.49 -3.50 4.70
CA PHE A 590 4.87 -4.45 3.67
C PHE A 590 6.35 -4.80 3.74
N LEU A 591 6.66 -5.98 3.22
CA LEU A 591 8.02 -6.42 2.90
C LEU A 591 8.05 -6.91 1.47
N VAL A 592 9.04 -6.51 0.68
CA VAL A 592 9.28 -7.08 -0.65
C VAL A 592 10.59 -7.85 -0.65
N VAL A 593 10.61 -9.03 -1.27
CA VAL A 593 11.84 -9.80 -1.47
C VAL A 593 12.29 -9.73 -2.92
N ALA A 594 13.57 -9.46 -3.14
CA ALA A 594 14.24 -9.68 -4.42
C ALA A 594 14.62 -11.17 -4.55
N ASN A 595 13.88 -11.90 -5.40
CA ASN A 595 14.26 -13.27 -5.73
C ASN A 595 15.16 -13.26 -6.98
N GLY A 596 16.41 -13.69 -6.82
CA GLY A 596 17.40 -13.69 -7.90
C GLY A 596 17.18 -14.83 -8.91
N HIS A 597 17.35 -16.08 -8.50
CA HIS A 597 17.25 -17.20 -9.42
C HIS A 597 16.98 -18.53 -8.71
N ARG A 598 16.44 -19.48 -9.48
CA ARG A 598 16.23 -20.86 -9.03
C ARG A 598 17.19 -21.80 -9.74
N LEU A 599 18.09 -22.39 -8.96
CA LEU A 599 18.90 -23.53 -9.43
C LEU A 599 18.00 -24.74 -9.65
N GLN A 600 18.10 -25.35 -10.83
CA GLN A 600 17.49 -26.64 -11.12
C GLN A 600 18.60 -27.67 -11.25
N GLY A 601 18.71 -28.64 -10.33
CA GLY A 601 19.75 -29.68 -10.25
C GLY A 601 20.66 -29.81 -11.50
N ASN A 602 20.25 -30.63 -12.47
CA ASN A 602 21.00 -30.82 -13.73
C ASN A 602 20.47 -29.97 -14.91
N GLY A 603 19.50 -29.08 -14.67
CA GLY A 603 18.86 -28.25 -15.68
C GLY A 603 19.40 -26.82 -15.73
N PRO A 604 19.03 -26.02 -16.74
CA PRO A 604 19.35 -24.60 -16.75
C PRO A 604 18.67 -23.88 -15.58
N SER A 605 19.37 -22.92 -14.97
CA SER A 605 18.82 -22.08 -13.91
C SER A 605 17.73 -21.15 -14.44
N GLN A 606 16.70 -20.90 -13.65
CA GLN A 606 15.64 -19.96 -13.99
C GLN A 606 15.91 -18.60 -13.37
N TYR A 607 16.04 -17.56 -14.21
CA TYR A 607 16.32 -16.19 -13.79
C TYR A 607 15.09 -15.27 -13.88
N ALA A 608 14.10 -15.64 -14.70
CA ALA A 608 12.79 -14.99 -14.72
C ALA A 608 11.89 -15.67 -13.66
N ILE A 609 11.80 -15.07 -12.48
CA ILE A 609 11.03 -15.60 -11.34
C ILE A 609 10.28 -14.47 -10.63
N ASN A 610 9.30 -14.82 -9.81
CA ASN A 610 8.54 -13.83 -9.05
C ASN A 610 9.35 -13.32 -7.86
N SER A 611 9.55 -12.01 -7.80
CA SER A 611 9.71 -11.29 -6.54
C SER A 611 8.34 -11.08 -5.92
N THR A 612 8.27 -11.08 -4.59
CA THR A 612 6.98 -11.12 -3.88
C THR A 612 6.92 -10.03 -2.82
N ILE A 613 5.82 -9.27 -2.84
CA ILE A 613 5.44 -8.35 -1.78
C ILE A 613 4.53 -9.09 -0.79
N TYR A 614 4.83 -8.95 0.48
CA TYR A 614 4.06 -9.46 1.60
C TYR A 614 3.49 -8.29 2.39
N GLU A 615 2.26 -8.44 2.90
CA GLU A 615 1.62 -7.50 3.81
C GLU A 615 1.54 -8.11 5.20
N LEU A 616 1.80 -7.31 6.24
CA LEU A 616 1.59 -7.75 7.61
C LEU A 616 0.10 -7.82 7.94
N ASP A 617 -0.42 -9.03 8.11
CA ASP A 617 -1.72 -9.24 8.74
C ASP A 617 -1.59 -9.02 10.25
N MET A 618 -2.05 -7.87 10.72
CA MET A 618 -2.00 -7.49 12.14
C MET A 618 -2.84 -8.42 13.04
N ILE A 619 -3.89 -9.05 12.51
CA ILE A 619 -4.75 -9.97 13.27
C ILE A 619 -4.07 -11.33 13.35
N GLY A 620 -3.65 -11.85 12.20
CA GLY A 620 -2.94 -13.13 12.10
C GLY A 620 -1.54 -13.09 12.71
N GLN A 621 -0.95 -11.91 12.89
CA GLN A 621 0.43 -11.69 13.31
C GLN A 621 1.43 -12.42 12.41
N LEU A 622 1.25 -12.30 11.09
CA LEU A 622 2.19 -12.84 10.10
C LEU A 622 2.19 -11.99 8.83
N PHE A 623 3.27 -12.07 8.08
CA PHE A 623 3.34 -11.57 6.72
C PHE A 623 2.68 -12.55 5.75
N VAL A 624 1.68 -12.07 5.02
CA VAL A 624 0.92 -12.82 4.01
C VAL A 624 1.26 -12.28 2.62
N ARG A 625 1.29 -13.16 1.62
CA ARG A 625 1.56 -12.79 0.22
C ARG A 625 0.51 -11.78 -0.25
N PHE A 626 0.97 -10.60 -0.69
CA PHE A 626 0.12 -9.53 -1.19
C PHE A 626 0.15 -9.46 -2.72
N GLN A 627 1.34 -9.43 -3.32
CA GLN A 627 1.51 -9.29 -4.77
C GLN A 627 2.76 -10.01 -5.26
N ASP A 628 2.69 -10.55 -6.46
CA ASP A 628 3.85 -11.05 -7.19
C ASP A 628 4.19 -10.17 -8.38
N ILE A 629 5.49 -9.97 -8.57
CA ILE A 629 6.03 -9.23 -9.69
C ILE A 629 7.10 -10.11 -10.34
N VAL A 630 6.94 -10.41 -11.63
CA VAL A 630 7.96 -11.14 -12.39
C VAL A 630 9.17 -10.23 -12.55
N THR A 631 10.32 -10.72 -12.10
CA THR A 631 11.61 -10.02 -12.14
C THR A 631 12.69 -10.91 -12.78
N TYR A 632 13.82 -10.32 -13.13
CA TYR A 632 14.91 -11.00 -13.84
C TYR A 632 16.21 -10.88 -13.06
N SER A 633 16.52 -11.90 -12.26
CA SER A 633 17.62 -11.83 -11.30
C SER A 633 17.60 -10.52 -10.54
N ALA A 634 16.48 -10.27 -9.85
CA ALA A 634 16.35 -9.10 -8.98
C ALA A 634 17.49 -9.16 -7.96
N VAL A 635 18.21 -8.05 -7.82
CA VAL A 635 19.27 -7.91 -6.84
C VAL A 635 18.83 -7.04 -5.67
N ASP A 636 18.00 -6.03 -5.96
CA ASP A 636 17.65 -4.96 -5.05
C ASP A 636 16.25 -4.37 -5.38
N TRP A 637 15.53 -3.94 -4.34
CA TRP A 637 14.29 -3.17 -4.38
C TRP A 637 14.44 -1.88 -3.57
N GLU A 638 14.18 -0.74 -4.20
CA GLU A 638 14.22 0.55 -3.50
C GLU A 638 12.82 1.17 -3.45
N PHE A 639 12.37 1.52 -2.24
CA PHE A 639 11.10 2.20 -2.00
C PHE A 639 11.28 3.70 -1.79
N PHE A 640 10.41 4.50 -2.43
CA PHE A 640 10.40 5.94 -2.17
C PHE A 640 9.02 6.57 -2.41
N SER A 641 8.84 7.78 -1.89
CA SER A 641 7.64 8.59 -2.09
C SER A 641 7.96 9.93 -2.74
N LEU A 642 7.07 10.38 -3.64
CA LEU A 642 7.04 11.75 -4.15
C LEU A 642 5.67 12.35 -3.79
N GLY A 643 5.65 13.25 -2.81
CA GLY A 643 4.40 13.75 -2.23
C GLY A 643 3.56 12.58 -1.66
N GLU A 644 2.33 12.45 -2.14
CA GLU A 644 1.40 11.37 -1.73
C GLU A 644 1.49 10.12 -2.62
N GLU A 645 2.40 10.09 -3.59
CA GLU A 645 2.59 8.95 -4.49
C GLU A 645 3.74 8.05 -4.01
N TYR A 646 3.51 6.74 -4.01
CA TYR A 646 4.46 5.73 -3.56
C TYR A 646 4.99 4.91 -4.74
N PHE A 647 6.28 4.62 -4.72
CA PHE A 647 6.99 3.98 -5.81
C PHE A 647 7.92 2.87 -5.30
N LEU A 648 8.14 1.89 -6.16
CA LEU A 648 9.17 0.87 -6.00
C LEU A 648 9.98 0.81 -7.29
N VAL A 649 11.30 0.67 -7.21
CA VAL A 649 12.14 0.36 -8.37
C VAL A 649 12.90 -0.94 -8.12
N VAL A 650 12.99 -1.79 -9.15
CA VAL A 650 13.72 -3.07 -9.06
C VAL A 650 14.99 -3.05 -9.90
N ALA A 651 16.09 -3.54 -9.33
CA ALA A 651 17.32 -3.84 -10.04
C ALA A 651 17.26 -5.20 -10.74
N ASN A 652 16.77 -5.22 -11.99
CA ASN A 652 16.85 -6.41 -12.84
C ASN A 652 18.26 -6.57 -13.41
N SER A 653 19.00 -7.58 -12.96
CA SER A 653 20.41 -7.72 -13.30
C SER A 653 20.68 -8.66 -14.48
N PHE A 654 19.97 -9.78 -14.58
CA PHE A 654 20.24 -10.83 -15.58
C PHE A 654 19.01 -11.68 -15.89
N ASN A 655 18.75 -11.96 -17.17
CA ASN A 655 17.57 -12.72 -17.62
C ASN A 655 17.87 -14.17 -18.03
N GLY A 656 19.13 -14.61 -17.92
CA GLY A 656 19.60 -15.90 -18.44
C GLY A 656 20.46 -15.79 -19.70
N GLU A 657 20.39 -14.65 -20.40
CA GLU A 657 21.09 -14.44 -21.68
C GLU A 657 21.93 -13.15 -21.67
N SER A 658 21.40 -12.06 -21.10
CA SER A 658 22.00 -10.72 -21.16
C SER A 658 21.91 -10.01 -19.81
N TYR A 659 22.92 -9.18 -19.54
CA TYR A 659 22.92 -8.21 -18.42
C TYR A 659 22.37 -6.83 -18.85
N SER A 660 22.13 -6.59 -20.13
CA SER A 660 21.53 -5.34 -20.61
C SER A 660 20.01 -5.44 -20.53
N LEU A 661 19.44 -5.01 -19.41
CA LEU A 661 18.02 -5.14 -19.09
C LEU A 661 17.43 -3.80 -18.64
N ASN A 662 16.10 -3.72 -18.67
CA ASN A 662 15.42 -2.61 -18.02
C ASN A 662 15.20 -2.92 -16.53
N SER A 663 15.68 -2.03 -15.67
CA SER A 663 15.10 -1.85 -14.35
C SER A 663 13.69 -1.25 -14.51
N VAL A 664 12.77 -1.57 -13.61
CA VAL A 664 11.36 -1.17 -13.76
C VAL A 664 10.95 -0.36 -12.54
N LEU A 665 10.36 0.82 -12.80
CA LEU A 665 9.75 1.67 -11.81
C LEU A 665 8.26 1.37 -11.75
N TYR A 666 7.76 1.08 -10.57
CA TYR A 666 6.37 0.80 -10.27
C TYR A 666 5.77 1.92 -9.43
N ARG A 667 4.48 2.12 -9.59
CA ARG A 667 3.68 3.08 -8.81
C ARG A 667 2.55 2.35 -8.11
N TRP A 668 2.32 2.72 -6.86
CA TRP A 668 1.19 2.23 -6.07
C TRP A 668 -0.15 2.73 -6.62
N GLN A 669 -1.11 1.81 -6.79
CA GLN A 669 -2.46 2.05 -7.30
C GLN A 669 -3.55 1.49 -6.35
N GLY A 670 -3.25 1.40 -5.05
CA GLY A 670 -4.21 0.93 -4.05
C GLY A 670 -4.50 -0.57 -4.20
N TYR A 671 -5.72 -0.91 -4.65
CA TYR A 671 -6.15 -2.31 -4.78
C TYR A 671 -5.37 -3.08 -5.85
N GLU A 672 -4.92 -2.41 -6.92
CA GLU A 672 -4.11 -3.04 -7.97
C GLU A 672 -2.66 -3.30 -7.52
N GLY A 673 -2.26 -2.84 -6.33
CA GLY A 673 -0.89 -2.93 -5.85
C GLY A 673 0.04 -2.02 -6.65
N PHE A 674 1.25 -2.48 -6.87
CA PHE A 674 2.26 -1.79 -7.67
C PHE A 674 2.12 -2.13 -9.15
N VAL A 675 2.02 -1.09 -9.99
CA VAL A 675 1.86 -1.21 -11.45
C VAL A 675 3.06 -0.55 -12.13
N PRO A 676 3.69 -1.18 -13.14
CA PRO A 676 4.85 -0.61 -13.82
C PRO A 676 4.47 0.67 -14.57
N ILE A 677 5.30 1.71 -14.43
CA ILE A 677 5.09 3.01 -15.08
C ILE A 677 6.30 3.47 -15.91
N HIS A 678 7.49 2.92 -15.67
CA HIS A 678 8.68 3.27 -16.43
C HIS A 678 9.67 2.11 -16.53
N TRP A 679 10.43 2.10 -17.62
CA TRP A 679 11.49 1.12 -17.89
C TRP A 679 12.80 1.88 -18.09
N LEU A 680 13.74 1.67 -17.17
CA LEU A 680 15.03 2.34 -17.12
C LEU A 680 16.10 1.41 -17.71
N PRO A 681 16.70 1.74 -18.86
CA PRO A 681 17.75 0.93 -19.44
C PRO A 681 18.98 0.89 -18.53
N THR A 682 19.29 -0.30 -18.04
CA THR A 682 20.41 -0.57 -17.13
C THR A 682 21.28 -1.70 -17.67
N ILE A 683 22.50 -1.80 -17.16
CA ILE A 683 23.43 -2.88 -17.52
C ILE A 683 23.93 -3.51 -16.23
N GLY A 684 23.56 -4.76 -15.97
CA GLY A 684 23.94 -5.49 -14.77
C GLY A 684 23.67 -4.68 -13.52
N CYS A 685 22.47 -4.10 -13.43
CA CYS A 685 22.05 -3.29 -12.29
C CYS A 685 22.26 -4.10 -11.02
N SER A 686 22.95 -3.52 -10.06
CA SER A 686 23.24 -4.18 -8.78
C SER A 686 22.56 -3.51 -7.60
N ASP A 687 22.15 -2.27 -7.74
CA ASP A 687 21.63 -1.49 -6.63
C ASP A 687 20.93 -0.22 -7.12
N TRP A 688 19.90 0.24 -6.41
CA TRP A 688 19.19 1.51 -6.58
C TRP A 688 19.10 2.26 -5.25
N GLU A 689 19.29 3.57 -5.31
CA GLU A 689 19.13 4.43 -4.13
C GLU A 689 18.33 5.68 -4.49
N PHE A 690 17.40 6.04 -3.62
CA PHE A 690 16.68 7.30 -3.70
C PHE A 690 17.31 8.38 -2.81
N PHE A 691 17.43 9.59 -3.34
CA PHE A 691 17.85 10.73 -2.53
C PHE A 691 17.25 12.06 -2.98
N SER A 692 17.24 13.02 -2.07
CA SER A 692 16.77 14.39 -2.35
C SER A 692 17.82 15.44 -2.04
N SER A 693 18.07 16.34 -2.97
CA SER A 693 19.04 17.43 -2.83
C SER A 693 18.42 18.75 -3.24
N LYS A 694 18.44 19.73 -2.33
CA LYS A 694 17.87 21.08 -2.53
C LYS A 694 16.41 21.09 -3.00
N GLY A 695 15.59 20.15 -2.51
CA GLY A 695 14.16 20.05 -2.84
C GLY A 695 13.84 19.26 -4.11
N GLU A 696 14.86 18.81 -4.85
CA GLU A 696 14.75 17.97 -6.02
C GLU A 696 15.04 16.51 -5.66
N SER A 697 14.38 15.56 -6.33
CA SER A 697 14.49 14.13 -6.06
C SER A 697 15.22 13.41 -7.19
N TYR A 698 16.01 12.41 -6.82
CA TYR A 698 16.90 11.67 -7.71
C TYR A 698 16.89 10.19 -7.38
N LEU A 699 17.19 9.37 -8.38
CA LEU A 699 17.57 7.97 -8.24
C LEU A 699 19.00 7.79 -8.72
N ILE A 700 19.79 6.94 -8.09
CA ILE A 700 21.09 6.49 -8.62
C ILE A 700 21.07 4.97 -8.69
N TYR A 701 21.65 4.41 -9.77
CA TYR A 701 21.94 2.98 -9.81
C TYR A 701 23.41 2.72 -10.03
N SER A 702 23.87 1.57 -9.52
CA SER A 702 25.21 1.04 -9.72
C SER A 702 25.22 -0.17 -10.67
N SER A 703 26.33 -0.37 -11.38
CA SER A 703 26.50 -1.50 -12.30
C SER A 703 27.61 -2.45 -11.85
N ALA A 704 27.24 -3.71 -11.63
CA ALA A 704 28.19 -4.80 -11.38
C ALA A 704 28.84 -5.35 -12.67
N LYS A 705 28.53 -4.78 -13.84
CA LYS A 705 29.02 -5.25 -15.15
C LYS A 705 29.67 -4.18 -16.02
N ALA A 706 29.49 -2.91 -15.68
CA ALA A 706 30.11 -1.78 -16.35
C ALA A 706 30.71 -0.84 -15.29
N PRO A 707 31.84 -0.17 -15.58
CA PRO A 707 32.45 0.79 -14.67
C PRO A 707 31.72 2.15 -14.74
N LEU A 708 30.42 2.14 -14.42
CA LEU A 708 29.59 3.33 -14.36
C LEU A 708 28.50 3.20 -13.29
N ALA A 709 28.05 4.36 -12.83
CA ALA A 709 26.76 4.57 -12.19
C ALA A 709 25.99 5.61 -13.01
N LYS A 710 24.65 5.63 -12.90
CA LYS A 710 23.87 6.73 -13.47
C LYS A 710 22.91 7.31 -12.46
N ILE A 711 22.77 8.63 -12.52
CA ILE A 711 21.85 9.40 -11.71
C ILE A 711 20.72 9.86 -12.62
N PHE A 712 19.49 9.67 -12.17
CA PHE A 712 18.28 10.14 -12.80
C PHE A 712 17.62 11.18 -11.91
N LYS A 713 17.14 12.26 -12.52
CA LYS A 713 16.33 13.27 -11.86
C LYS A 713 14.85 12.94 -12.05
N LEU A 714 14.11 12.94 -10.96
CA LEU A 714 12.66 12.74 -10.93
C LEU A 714 11.97 14.09 -11.05
N LYS A 715 11.43 14.38 -12.24
CA LYS A 715 10.75 15.65 -12.50
C LYS A 715 9.32 15.57 -12.02
N THR A 716 8.92 16.54 -11.21
CA THR A 716 7.60 16.64 -10.60
C THR A 716 6.96 17.97 -10.99
N TYR A 717 5.63 18.02 -11.08
CA TYR A 717 4.85 19.23 -11.35
C TYR A 717 3.95 19.60 -10.19
#